data_AF-A0A2G2JM58-F1
#
_entry.id   AF-A0A2G2JM58-F1
#
_cell.length_a   1.000
_cell.length_b   1.000
_cell.length_c   1.000
_cell.angle_alpha   90.00
_cell.angle_beta   90.00
_cell.angle_gamma   90.00
#
_symmetry.space_group_name_H-M   'P 1'
#
loop_
_entity.id
_entity.type
_entity.pdbx_description
1 polymer ?
#
loop_
_entity_poly.entity_id
_entity_poly.type
_entity_poly.pdbx_seq_one_letter_code
_entity_poly.pdbx_strand_id
1 'polypeptide(L)'
;MNMKYLLCLLVALSGFVIAQETYEVPVQKDEVEESKFKSDIEARLRRDIESYLGNNRFIIQVDALIERARTVVKEDAKPAQQRQQANLPTAPKVSGNFQMPDIDSGDLQGFEELPGLPVSELPLLKENQEKFRALQAQLKTLEKERQAIINYADELKNVAQKQQQENSGSPATSATEKTIGYRNIIKKLSITLVVDTQLKDEQVEFLRNLITRKAQINELRGDTLNIVKTGFSHLKSNETPLTFWDQYSPWIWLISLLVIGLFVVIAFLALWRRLNQPMASGVNHGIQHGGDQQSQQNASLHSHSNLIDSDKAALKYRINESRQRLVSQGLSQPHRFQQAVSHALGSAQAFEVASLTATMGKSLFSSLAPHLTPADWKQIDDLLKESDWNEAQLYEGMEQFSQRLEKQQDDASNSQPFAFLNKLNDSQVLYLMKDEDIRIKALVMSQLPAQRSADIILRLDERELADIAFELGQFESLPVSAFKDVADRLARASLTVPSFENITADGLSVLICMLDKMTTSEETRMLKTLKSEKPETYYRLRQVYFTFVDLARTPERIISNELRSLDREVLTQALCNTSIEFKRYVLAALPAKLRAGIISELKVTEPDISQDSVEMSRRRVIATMRDVIKEGRFSMSELAEVKQG
;
A
#
# COMPACT_ATOMS: atom_id res chain seq x y z
N MET A 1 51.94 34.44 21.55
CA MET A 1 52.62 34.61 20.26
C MET A 1 52.19 33.47 19.33
N ASN A 2 51.36 33.80 18.34
CA ASN A 2 51.08 33.11 17.08
C ASN A 2 50.57 31.66 17.04
N MET A 3 49.24 31.59 17.06
CA MET A 3 48.37 30.83 16.15
C MET A 3 48.92 30.79 14.70
N LYS A 4 49.36 29.61 14.21
CA LYS A 4 49.49 29.28 12.76
C LYS A 4 49.92 27.84 12.39
N TYR A 5 50.19 26.93 13.33
CA TYR A 5 50.72 25.58 12.98
C TYR A 5 49.86 24.37 13.40
N LEU A 6 48.58 24.55 13.75
CA LEU A 6 47.70 23.44 14.16
C LEU A 6 46.57 23.13 13.17
N LEU A 7 46.60 23.66 11.95
CA LEU A 7 45.52 23.50 10.96
C LEU A 7 45.99 23.02 9.57
N CYS A 8 46.99 22.13 9.52
CA CYS A 8 47.49 21.57 8.24
C CYS A 8 47.76 20.05 8.26
N LEU A 9 47.19 19.28 9.19
CA LEU A 9 47.45 17.83 9.27
C LEU A 9 46.17 16.99 9.33
N LEU A 10 45.20 17.31 8.46
CA LEU A 10 43.93 16.57 8.38
C LEU A 10 43.26 16.61 6.98
N VAL A 11 44.03 16.56 5.89
CA VAL A 11 43.48 16.50 4.50
C VAL A 11 44.20 15.49 3.58
N ALA A 12 44.90 14.48 4.10
CA ALA A 12 45.57 13.47 3.27
C ALA A 12 45.04 12.05 3.52
N LEU A 13 43.75 11.83 3.27
CA LEU A 13 43.19 10.49 3.09
C LEU A 13 42.02 10.54 2.07
N SER A 14 42.32 11.04 0.87
CA SER A 14 41.52 10.68 -0.31
C SER A 14 41.97 9.29 -0.76
N GLY A 15 41.16 8.28 -0.47
CA GLY A 15 41.31 6.97 -1.10
C GLY A 15 41.20 7.12 -2.61
N PHE A 16 42.26 6.74 -3.33
CA PHE A 16 42.18 6.47 -4.76
C PHE A 16 41.16 5.35 -4.97
N VAL A 17 39.95 5.70 -5.43
CA VAL A 17 39.04 4.74 -6.06
C VAL A 17 39.62 4.47 -7.44
N ILE A 18 40.33 3.36 -7.58
CA ILE A 18 40.70 2.82 -8.89
C ILE A 18 39.39 2.34 -9.53
N ALA A 19 38.93 3.04 -10.57
CA ALA A 19 37.83 2.58 -11.40
C ALA A 19 38.28 1.30 -12.11
N GLN A 20 37.81 0.14 -11.67
CA GLN A 20 37.98 -1.10 -12.43
C GLN A 20 37.11 -1.04 -13.68
N GLU A 21 37.71 -1.06 -14.86
CA GLU A 21 36.97 -1.08 -16.13
C GLU A 21 36.17 -2.39 -16.23
N THR A 22 34.85 -2.27 -16.17
CA THR A 22 33.91 -3.35 -16.44
C THR A 22 33.72 -3.49 -17.94
N TYR A 23 33.67 -4.72 -18.46
CA TYR A 23 33.26 -4.97 -19.85
C TYR A 23 32.13 -5.99 -19.89
N GLU A 24 31.29 -5.86 -20.91
CA GLU A 24 30.11 -6.68 -21.12
C GLU A 24 30.45 -7.82 -22.09
N VAL A 25 30.13 -9.06 -21.69
CA VAL A 25 30.32 -10.26 -22.53
C VAL A 25 28.94 -10.86 -22.83
N PRO A 26 28.59 -11.10 -24.11
CA PRO A 26 27.31 -11.72 -24.45
C PRO A 26 27.24 -13.18 -23.97
N VAL A 27 26.07 -13.58 -23.49
CA VAL A 27 25.72 -14.91 -22.99
C VAL A 27 24.71 -15.53 -23.96
N GLN A 28 24.67 -16.87 -24.04
CA GLN A 28 23.73 -17.58 -24.91
C GLN A 28 22.26 -17.17 -24.65
N LYS A 29 21.49 -17.14 -25.74
CA LYS A 29 20.09 -16.71 -25.78
C LYS A 29 19.22 -17.57 -24.85
N ASP A 30 18.48 -16.93 -23.96
CA ASP A 30 17.42 -17.55 -23.15
C ASP A 30 16.05 -17.19 -23.73
N GLU A 31 15.45 -18.14 -24.46
CA GLU A 31 14.15 -17.95 -25.12
C GLU A 31 13.00 -17.73 -24.12
N VAL A 32 13.12 -18.23 -22.89
CA VAL A 32 12.09 -18.10 -21.86
C VAL A 32 12.08 -16.69 -21.27
N GLU A 33 13.26 -16.09 -21.06
CA GLU A 33 13.37 -14.70 -20.59
C GLU A 33 12.91 -13.69 -21.67
N GLU A 34 13.20 -13.96 -22.95
CA GLU A 34 12.70 -13.16 -24.07
C GLU A 34 11.17 -13.17 -24.12
N SER A 35 10.55 -14.37 -23.99
CA SER A 35 9.09 -14.50 -23.95
C SER A 35 8.46 -13.81 -22.74
N LYS A 36 9.09 -13.87 -21.57
CA LYS A 36 8.62 -13.18 -20.35
C LYS A 36 8.66 -11.67 -20.52
N PHE A 37 9.78 -11.14 -21.02
CA PHE A 37 9.92 -9.71 -21.26
C PHE A 37 8.89 -9.18 -22.26
N LYS A 38 8.65 -9.93 -23.35
CA LYS A 38 7.58 -9.65 -24.32
C LYS A 38 6.22 -9.55 -23.62
N SER A 39 5.86 -10.57 -22.84
CA SER A 39 4.59 -10.62 -22.12
C SER A 39 4.43 -9.46 -21.12
N ASP A 40 5.50 -9.09 -20.43
CA ASP A 40 5.48 -8.03 -19.41
C ASP A 40 5.29 -6.64 -20.04
N ILE A 41 6.00 -6.34 -21.14
CA ILE A 41 5.82 -5.07 -21.85
C ILE A 41 4.43 -5.00 -22.47
N GLU A 42 3.96 -6.09 -23.09
CA GLU A 42 2.63 -6.15 -23.67
C GLU A 42 1.54 -5.92 -22.62
N ALA A 43 1.64 -6.55 -21.45
CA ALA A 43 0.67 -6.39 -20.36
C ALA A 43 0.64 -4.96 -19.79
N ARG A 44 1.81 -4.31 -19.65
CA ARG A 44 1.91 -2.92 -19.18
C ARG A 44 1.31 -1.95 -20.17
N LEU A 45 1.66 -2.08 -21.46
CA LEU A 45 1.11 -1.24 -22.51
C LEU A 45 -0.39 -1.48 -22.67
N ARG A 46 -0.86 -2.73 -22.62
CA ARG A 46 -2.29 -3.07 -22.65
C ARG A 46 -3.05 -2.35 -21.55
N ARG A 47 -2.57 -2.40 -20.30
CA ARG A 47 -3.21 -1.72 -19.16
C ARG A 47 -3.29 -0.21 -19.36
N ASP A 48 -2.19 0.43 -19.78
CA ASP A 48 -2.15 1.87 -19.99
C ASP A 48 -3.07 2.30 -21.15
N ILE A 49 -3.11 1.53 -22.24
CA ILE A 49 -3.99 1.78 -23.39
C ILE A 49 -5.46 1.56 -23.01
N GLU A 50 -5.77 0.50 -22.26
CA GLU A 50 -7.12 0.20 -21.76
C GLU A 50 -7.63 1.29 -20.81
N SER A 51 -6.75 1.85 -19.97
CA SER A 51 -7.11 2.98 -19.10
C SER A 51 -7.53 4.23 -19.87
N TYR A 52 -7.00 4.43 -21.08
CA TYR A 52 -7.30 5.57 -21.94
C TYR A 52 -8.49 5.31 -22.88
N LEU A 53 -8.55 4.11 -23.46
CA LEU A 53 -9.58 3.72 -24.42
C LEU A 53 -10.87 3.19 -23.77
N GLY A 54 -10.81 2.84 -22.48
CA GLY A 54 -11.92 2.21 -21.76
C GLY A 54 -12.32 0.87 -22.38
N ASN A 55 -13.63 0.68 -22.58
CA ASN A 55 -14.20 -0.58 -23.11
C ASN A 55 -13.99 -0.78 -24.62
N ASN A 56 -13.24 0.10 -25.30
CA ASN A 56 -12.95 -0.07 -26.72
C ASN A 56 -11.99 -1.23 -26.96
N ARG A 57 -12.32 -2.09 -27.92
CA ARG A 57 -11.46 -3.22 -28.29
C ARG A 57 -10.23 -2.72 -29.04
N PHE A 58 -9.06 -3.22 -28.65
CA PHE A 58 -7.80 -3.03 -29.34
C PHE A 58 -6.95 -4.31 -29.23
N ILE A 59 -6.01 -4.49 -30.15
CA ILE A 59 -5.04 -5.59 -30.10
C ILE A 59 -3.65 -4.96 -30.07
N ILE A 60 -2.82 -5.38 -29.13
CA ILE A 60 -1.42 -4.98 -29.07
C ILE A 60 -0.54 -6.23 -29.13
N GLN A 61 0.46 -6.20 -30.00
CA GLN A 61 1.50 -7.21 -30.12
C GLN A 61 2.86 -6.53 -29.96
N VAL A 62 3.68 -7.10 -29.10
CA VAL A 62 5.06 -6.67 -28.86
C VAL A 62 5.99 -7.80 -29.27
N ASP A 63 6.99 -7.51 -30.09
CA ASP A 63 8.08 -8.41 -30.42
C ASP A 63 9.40 -7.74 -30.04
N ALA A 64 10.25 -8.45 -29.31
CA ALA A 64 11.51 -7.90 -28.80
C ALA A 64 12.62 -8.93 -28.99
N LEU A 65 13.75 -8.49 -29.53
CA LEU A 65 15.00 -9.25 -29.57
C LEU A 65 15.89 -8.78 -28.43
N ILE A 66 16.28 -9.69 -27.54
CA ILE A 66 17.05 -9.39 -26.33
C ILE A 66 18.35 -10.19 -26.32
N GLU A 67 19.44 -9.54 -25.94
CA GLU A 67 20.73 -10.19 -25.66
C GLU A 67 21.06 -10.05 -24.17
N ARG A 68 21.47 -11.15 -23.54
CA ARG A 68 21.91 -11.14 -22.15
C ARG A 68 23.41 -10.92 -22.11
N ALA A 69 23.86 -9.87 -21.43
CA ALA A 69 25.28 -9.63 -21.21
C ALA A 69 25.64 -9.86 -19.74
N ARG A 70 26.78 -10.52 -19.48
CA ARG A 70 27.40 -10.55 -18.16
C ARG A 70 28.40 -9.42 -18.05
N THR A 71 28.36 -8.66 -16.96
CA THR A 71 29.39 -7.69 -16.62
C THR A 71 30.50 -8.41 -15.88
N VAL A 72 31.72 -8.34 -16.40
CA VAL A 72 32.88 -8.99 -15.79
C VAL A 72 33.92 -7.96 -15.37
N VAL A 73 34.60 -8.25 -14.27
CA VAL A 73 35.81 -7.53 -13.83
C VAL A 73 36.98 -8.50 -13.85
N LYS A 74 38.08 -8.05 -14.43
CA LYS A 74 39.36 -8.75 -14.35
C LYS A 74 39.93 -8.56 -12.95
N GLU A 75 40.13 -9.66 -12.24
CA GLU A 75 40.80 -9.67 -10.95
C GLU A 75 42.32 -9.75 -11.18
N ASP A 76 43.05 -8.69 -10.79
CA ASP A 76 44.52 -8.68 -10.87
C ASP A 76 45.11 -9.69 -9.88
N ALA A 77 45.82 -10.69 -10.40
CA ALA A 77 46.41 -11.76 -9.61
C ALA A 77 47.56 -11.27 -8.71
N LYS A 78 47.59 -11.74 -7.45
CA LYS A 78 48.72 -11.55 -6.51
C LYS A 78 50.03 -12.16 -7.07
N PRO A 79 51.21 -11.58 -6.72
CA PRO A 79 52.47 -11.95 -7.34
C PRO A 79 52.99 -13.28 -6.77
N ALA A 80 53.09 -14.30 -7.62
CA ALA A 80 53.86 -15.50 -7.33
C ALA A 80 54.76 -15.84 -8.54
N GLN A 81 56.06 -15.73 -8.26
CA GLN A 81 57.21 -16.44 -8.84
C GLN A 81 57.33 -16.55 -10.37
N GLN A 82 58.42 -15.92 -10.87
CA GLN A 82 59.13 -16.16 -12.13
C GLN A 82 58.48 -17.17 -13.07
N ARG A 83 57.56 -16.70 -13.92
CA ARG A 83 57.25 -17.36 -15.19
C ARG A 83 58.20 -16.82 -16.25
N GLN A 84 58.85 -17.72 -16.97
CA GLN A 84 59.60 -17.42 -18.18
C GLN A 84 58.73 -16.57 -19.11
N GLN A 85 59.26 -15.44 -19.60
CA GLN A 85 58.57 -14.57 -20.53
C GLN A 85 58.20 -15.39 -21.77
N ALA A 86 56.90 -15.58 -22.00
CA ALA A 86 56.42 -16.05 -23.28
C ALA A 86 56.81 -14.99 -24.33
N ASN A 87 57.43 -15.41 -25.43
CA ASN A 87 57.72 -14.54 -26.57
C ASN A 87 56.39 -14.08 -27.18
N LEU A 88 55.88 -12.93 -26.77
CA LEU A 88 54.77 -12.28 -27.46
C LEU A 88 55.31 -11.59 -28.73
N PRO A 89 54.55 -11.63 -29.85
CA PRO A 89 54.89 -10.86 -31.03
C PRO A 89 54.92 -9.35 -30.72
N THR A 90 55.77 -8.61 -31.43
CA THR A 90 55.93 -7.16 -31.20
C THR A 90 54.77 -6.39 -31.81
N ALA A 91 54.10 -5.55 -31.02
CA ALA A 91 52.95 -4.78 -31.48
C ALA A 91 53.32 -3.78 -32.61
N PRO A 92 52.47 -3.64 -33.66
CA PRO A 92 52.69 -2.67 -34.71
C PRO A 92 52.53 -1.23 -34.19
N LYS A 93 53.37 -0.31 -34.65
CA LYS A 93 53.27 1.13 -34.32
C LYS A 93 52.17 1.77 -35.17
N VAL A 94 51.21 2.43 -34.54
CA VAL A 94 50.10 3.14 -35.20
C VAL A 94 50.35 4.64 -35.16
N SER A 95 50.12 5.33 -36.28
CA SER A 95 50.26 6.79 -36.36
C SER A 95 49.03 7.48 -35.77
N GLY A 96 49.20 8.16 -34.64
CA GLY A 96 48.08 8.70 -33.84
C GLY A 96 47.56 10.10 -34.23
N ASN A 97 48.14 10.78 -35.23
CA ASN A 97 47.74 12.15 -35.57
C ASN A 97 47.32 12.29 -37.05
N PHE A 98 46.08 12.75 -37.24
CA PHE A 98 45.53 13.14 -38.53
C PHE A 98 45.78 14.64 -38.75
N GLN A 99 46.55 15.00 -39.77
CA GLN A 99 46.74 16.38 -40.21
C GLN A 99 46.58 16.44 -41.72
N MET A 100 45.73 17.37 -42.20
CA MET A 100 45.66 17.66 -43.64
C MET A 100 46.94 18.38 -44.07
N PRO A 101 47.49 18.09 -45.26
CA PRO A 101 48.61 18.84 -45.80
C PRO A 101 48.19 20.30 -46.05
N ASP A 102 48.80 21.26 -45.35
CA ASP A 102 48.75 22.66 -45.73
C ASP A 102 49.65 22.87 -46.95
N ILE A 103 49.08 23.32 -48.06
CA ILE A 103 49.83 23.71 -49.25
C ILE A 103 49.92 25.23 -49.25
N ASP A 104 51.16 25.71 -49.23
CA ASP A 104 51.55 27.12 -49.20
C ASP A 104 50.99 27.84 -50.44
N SER A 105 50.11 28.81 -50.25
CA SER A 105 49.57 29.67 -51.31
C SER A 105 50.61 30.72 -51.72
N GLY A 106 51.74 30.25 -52.24
CA GLY A 106 52.82 31.08 -52.77
C GLY A 106 52.52 31.57 -54.19
N ASP A 107 52.52 32.89 -54.35
CA ASP A 107 52.46 33.68 -55.59
C ASP A 107 51.18 33.65 -56.43
N LEU A 108 50.23 34.50 -56.01
CA LEU A 108 49.22 35.11 -56.90
C LEU A 108 49.35 36.64 -56.89
N GLN A 109 50.58 37.16 -56.94
CA GLN A 109 50.82 38.57 -57.26
C GLN A 109 51.33 38.68 -58.69
N GLY A 110 50.43 39.02 -59.61
CA GLY A 110 50.82 39.46 -60.95
C GLY A 110 50.05 38.80 -62.09
N PHE A 111 48.72 38.89 -62.09
CA PHE A 111 47.97 38.88 -63.35
C PHE A 111 46.94 40.00 -63.30
N GLU A 112 47.31 41.08 -63.97
CA GLU A 112 46.50 42.26 -64.25
C GLU A 112 45.32 41.85 -65.14
N GLU A 113 44.11 42.06 -64.66
CA GLU A 113 42.86 41.68 -65.34
C GLU A 113 42.63 42.61 -66.55
N LEU A 114 42.78 42.06 -67.77
CA LEU A 114 42.12 42.61 -68.96
C LEU A 114 40.75 41.92 -69.10
N PRO A 115 39.64 42.67 -69.24
CA PRO A 115 38.32 42.06 -69.33
C PRO A 115 38.14 41.43 -70.72
N GLY A 116 37.81 40.13 -70.76
CA GLY A 116 37.23 39.50 -71.96
C GLY A 116 37.82 38.19 -72.48
N LEU A 117 38.64 37.45 -71.73
CA LEU A 117 39.06 36.09 -72.11
C LEU A 117 38.65 35.05 -71.05
N PRO A 118 38.20 33.84 -71.45
CA PRO A 118 37.78 32.81 -70.52
C PRO A 118 38.97 32.32 -69.67
N VAL A 119 38.80 32.36 -68.35
CA VAL A 119 39.78 31.91 -67.36
C VAL A 119 40.00 30.40 -67.54
N SER A 120 41.23 29.99 -67.85
CA SER A 120 41.60 28.59 -67.88
C SER A 120 41.62 28.02 -66.45
N GLU A 121 40.70 27.11 -66.14
CA GLU A 121 40.53 26.40 -64.85
C GLU A 121 41.71 25.50 -64.43
N LEU A 122 42.85 25.58 -65.13
CA LEU A 122 44.01 24.70 -64.98
C LEU A 122 44.69 24.73 -63.58
N PRO A 123 44.74 25.86 -62.83
CA PRO A 123 45.37 25.86 -61.50
C PRO A 123 44.53 25.12 -60.44
N LEU A 124 43.21 25.34 -60.43
CA LEU A 124 42.28 24.72 -59.47
C LEU A 124 42.17 23.20 -59.63
N LEU A 125 42.30 22.71 -60.87
CA LEU A 125 42.33 21.28 -61.17
C LEU A 125 43.62 20.61 -60.68
N LYS A 126 44.78 21.28 -60.79
CA LYS A 126 46.05 20.74 -60.29
C LYS A 126 46.07 20.65 -58.76
N GLU A 127 45.61 21.69 -58.08
CA GLU A 127 45.55 21.70 -56.61
C GLU A 127 44.61 20.61 -56.07
N ASN A 128 43.44 20.43 -56.69
CA ASN A 128 42.52 19.35 -56.33
C ASN A 128 43.10 17.96 -56.65
N GLN A 129 43.84 17.80 -57.75
CA GLN A 129 44.50 16.53 -58.08
C GLN A 129 45.61 16.18 -57.09
N GLU A 130 46.38 17.16 -56.62
CA GLU A 130 47.43 16.96 -55.62
C GLU A 130 46.85 16.63 -54.24
N LYS A 131 45.81 17.34 -53.81
CA LYS A 131 45.04 17.01 -52.61
C LYS A 131 44.48 15.59 -52.68
N PHE A 132 43.89 15.21 -53.80
CA PHE A 132 43.33 13.88 -53.99
C PHE A 132 44.41 12.77 -53.97
N ARG A 133 45.58 13.01 -54.58
CA ARG A 133 46.71 12.07 -54.54
C ARG A 133 47.28 11.91 -53.12
N ALA A 134 47.43 12.99 -52.37
CA ALA A 134 47.89 12.93 -50.99
C ALA A 134 46.92 12.14 -50.11
N LEU A 135 45.60 12.37 -50.27
CA LEU A 135 44.54 11.63 -49.58
C LEU A 135 44.57 10.14 -49.94
N GLN A 136 44.71 9.79 -51.22
CA GLN A 136 44.82 8.39 -51.64
C GLN A 136 46.07 7.70 -51.07
N ALA A 137 47.20 8.39 -50.99
CA ALA A 137 48.41 7.85 -50.39
C ALA A 137 48.22 7.58 -48.89
N GLN A 138 47.56 8.49 -48.18
CA GLN A 138 47.26 8.37 -46.76
C GLN A 138 46.22 7.27 -46.46
N LEU A 139 45.25 7.07 -47.36
CA LEU A 139 44.27 5.98 -47.27
C LEU A 139 44.97 4.62 -47.40
N LYS A 140 45.92 4.49 -48.33
CA LYS A 140 46.74 3.27 -48.48
C LYS A 140 47.61 2.99 -47.25
N THR A 141 48.16 4.02 -46.59
CA THR A 141 48.94 3.80 -45.36
C THR A 141 48.05 3.30 -44.23
N LEU A 142 46.84 3.86 -44.07
CA LEU A 142 45.88 3.42 -43.06
C LEU A 142 45.35 2.01 -43.32
N GLU A 143 45.09 1.65 -44.58
CA GLU A 143 44.73 0.27 -44.95
C GLU A 143 45.84 -0.71 -44.57
N LYS A 144 47.10 -0.35 -44.80
CA LYS A 144 48.26 -1.17 -44.43
C LYS A 144 48.42 -1.31 -42.92
N GLU A 145 48.23 -0.22 -42.17
CA GLU A 145 48.24 -0.25 -40.69
C GLU A 145 47.11 -1.13 -40.15
N ARG A 146 45.89 -0.96 -40.68
CA ARG A 146 44.74 -1.82 -40.33
C ARG A 146 45.04 -3.29 -40.60
N GLN A 147 45.61 -3.61 -41.75
CA GLN A 147 45.92 -4.99 -42.10
C GLN A 147 47.02 -5.58 -41.21
N ALA A 148 48.01 -4.78 -40.80
CA ALA A 148 49.02 -5.18 -39.83
C ALA A 148 48.41 -5.48 -38.43
N ILE A 149 47.43 -4.67 -37.99
CA ILE A 149 46.71 -4.92 -36.72
C ILE A 149 45.90 -6.22 -36.79
N ILE A 150 45.23 -6.48 -37.93
CA ILE A 150 44.46 -7.71 -38.14
C ILE A 150 45.40 -8.93 -38.07
N ASN A 151 46.52 -8.89 -38.79
CA ASN A 151 47.49 -9.98 -38.78
C ASN A 151 48.07 -10.21 -37.37
N TYR A 152 48.36 -9.14 -36.63
CA TYR A 152 48.83 -9.23 -35.25
C TYR A 152 47.78 -9.86 -34.31
N ALA A 153 46.49 -9.52 -34.50
CA ALA A 153 45.41 -10.14 -33.74
C ALA A 153 45.27 -11.65 -34.03
N ASP A 154 45.44 -12.06 -35.29
CA ASP A 154 45.45 -13.46 -35.69
C ASP A 154 46.66 -14.22 -35.12
N GLU A 155 47.85 -13.61 -35.10
CA GLU A 155 49.03 -14.18 -34.44
C GLU A 155 48.82 -14.39 -32.94
N LEU A 156 48.25 -13.39 -32.24
CA LEU A 156 47.92 -13.51 -30.81
C LEU A 156 46.91 -14.63 -30.55
N LYS A 157 45.89 -14.76 -31.41
CA LYS A 157 44.90 -15.84 -31.33
C LYS A 157 45.56 -17.22 -31.50
N ASN A 158 46.49 -17.35 -32.43
CA ASN A 158 47.22 -18.59 -32.67
C ASN A 158 48.15 -18.95 -31.50
N VAL A 159 48.83 -17.97 -30.91
CA VAL A 159 49.66 -18.17 -29.70
C VAL A 159 48.78 -18.61 -28.52
N ALA A 160 47.62 -17.99 -28.33
CA ALA A 160 46.67 -18.37 -27.29
C ALA A 160 46.10 -19.79 -27.50
N GLN A 161 45.77 -20.17 -28.74
CA GLN A 161 45.30 -21.53 -29.06
C GLN A 161 46.38 -22.60 -28.85
N LYS A 162 47.64 -22.33 -29.22
CA LYS A 162 48.76 -23.26 -28.95
C LYS A 162 48.98 -23.48 -27.46
N GLN A 163 48.92 -22.41 -26.66
CA GLN A 163 49.00 -22.51 -25.19
C GLN A 163 47.83 -23.29 -24.59
N GLN A 164 46.64 -23.27 -25.21
CA GLN A 164 45.50 -24.06 -24.77
C GLN A 164 45.64 -25.56 -25.12
N GLN A 165 46.29 -25.91 -26.24
CA GLN A 165 46.50 -27.32 -26.62
C GLN A 165 47.58 -28.00 -25.76
N GLU A 166 48.65 -27.29 -25.37
CA GLU A 166 49.70 -27.85 -24.49
C GLU A 166 49.25 -28.06 -23.03
N ASN A 167 48.16 -27.42 -22.60
CA ASN A 167 47.64 -27.50 -21.23
C ASN A 167 46.49 -28.52 -21.03
N SER A 168 46.30 -29.46 -21.96
CA SER A 168 45.23 -30.48 -21.93
C SER A 168 45.45 -31.62 -20.91
N GLY A 169 46.17 -31.36 -19.81
CA GLY A 169 46.50 -32.36 -18.78
C GLY A 169 46.25 -31.93 -17.32
N SER A 170 45.60 -30.79 -17.03
CA SER A 170 45.22 -30.38 -15.67
C SER A 170 44.08 -29.35 -15.68
N PRO A 171 43.20 -29.31 -14.65
CA PRO A 171 41.96 -28.54 -14.71
C PRO A 171 42.25 -27.04 -14.81
N ALA A 172 41.55 -26.41 -15.77
CA ALA A 172 41.74 -25.05 -16.22
C ALA A 172 41.69 -24.02 -15.08
N THR A 173 42.80 -23.34 -14.83
CA THR A 173 42.80 -22.00 -14.22
C THR A 173 42.67 -20.98 -15.34
N SER A 174 41.47 -20.83 -15.87
CA SER A 174 41.10 -19.66 -16.67
C SER A 174 41.22 -18.41 -15.81
N ALA A 175 41.75 -17.31 -16.35
CA ALA A 175 41.75 -16.01 -15.68
C ALA A 175 40.39 -15.76 -14.99
N THR A 176 40.41 -15.46 -13.70
CA THR A 176 39.22 -15.31 -12.86
C THR A 176 38.47 -14.03 -13.24
N GLU A 177 37.66 -14.13 -14.29
CA GLU A 177 36.63 -13.12 -14.58
C GLU A 177 35.55 -13.23 -13.52
N LYS A 178 35.49 -12.27 -12.60
CA LYS A 178 34.41 -12.20 -11.61
C LYS A 178 33.20 -11.56 -12.27
N THR A 179 32.13 -12.34 -12.46
CA THR A 179 30.86 -11.83 -12.97
C THR A 179 30.18 -11.01 -11.87
N ILE A 180 29.95 -9.73 -12.13
CA ILE A 180 29.29 -8.81 -11.19
C ILE A 180 27.77 -8.90 -11.32
N GLY A 181 27.26 -9.11 -12.54
CA GLY A 181 25.83 -9.24 -12.77
C GLY A 181 25.46 -9.58 -14.20
N TYR A 182 24.17 -9.80 -14.41
CA TYR A 182 23.58 -9.99 -15.74
C TYR A 182 22.68 -8.81 -16.06
N ARG A 183 22.70 -8.35 -17.31
CA ARG A 183 21.77 -7.33 -17.82
C ARG A 183 21.21 -7.77 -19.15
N ASN A 184 19.91 -7.52 -19.32
CA ASN A 184 19.22 -7.72 -20.59
C ASN A 184 19.31 -6.44 -21.43
N ILE A 185 19.84 -6.59 -22.63
CA ILE A 185 20.03 -5.51 -23.61
C ILE A 185 19.04 -5.75 -24.75
N ILE A 186 18.17 -4.78 -24.98
CA ILE A 186 17.24 -4.83 -26.11
C ILE A 186 18.04 -4.53 -27.38
N LYS A 187 17.98 -5.42 -28.36
CA LYS A 187 18.56 -5.24 -29.70
C LYS A 187 17.58 -4.65 -30.69
N LYS A 188 16.31 -5.01 -30.57
CA LYS A 188 15.23 -4.51 -31.44
C LYS A 188 13.89 -4.67 -30.73
N LEU A 189 13.02 -3.67 -30.86
CA LEU A 189 11.66 -3.68 -30.35
C LEU A 189 10.67 -3.33 -31.45
N SER A 190 9.69 -4.18 -31.70
CA SER A 190 8.64 -3.99 -32.71
C SER A 190 7.28 -4.05 -32.03
N ILE A 191 6.51 -2.96 -32.08
CA ILE A 191 5.20 -2.87 -31.46
C ILE A 191 4.16 -2.62 -32.56
N THR A 192 3.14 -3.48 -32.61
CA THR A 192 1.98 -3.31 -33.48
C THR A 192 0.74 -3.11 -32.63
N LEU A 193 0.04 -2.00 -32.87
CA LEU A 193 -1.21 -1.67 -32.20
C LEU A 193 -2.33 -1.59 -33.24
N VAL A 194 -3.38 -2.39 -33.05
CA VAL A 194 -4.57 -2.39 -33.88
C VAL A 194 -5.71 -1.76 -33.10
N VAL A 195 -6.27 -0.68 -33.62
CA VAL A 195 -7.27 0.16 -32.94
C VAL A 195 -8.53 0.33 -33.78
N ASP A 196 -9.65 0.71 -33.17
CA ASP A 196 -10.93 0.85 -33.87
C ASP A 196 -10.89 2.01 -34.90
N THR A 197 -11.56 1.83 -36.03
CA THR A 197 -11.88 2.89 -37.00
C THR A 197 -12.63 4.09 -36.43
N GLN A 198 -13.36 3.94 -35.31
CA GLN A 198 -14.09 5.02 -34.66
C GLN A 198 -13.18 6.02 -33.90
N LEU A 199 -11.90 5.71 -33.73
CA LEU A 199 -10.96 6.58 -33.03
C LEU A 199 -10.54 7.78 -33.89
N LYS A 200 -10.62 8.96 -33.27
CA LYS A 200 -10.15 10.23 -33.85
C LYS A 200 -8.64 10.20 -34.02
N ASP A 201 -8.13 10.94 -35.01
CA ASP A 201 -6.69 10.99 -35.29
C ASP A 201 -5.87 11.55 -34.12
N GLU A 202 -6.44 12.50 -33.36
CA GLU A 202 -5.84 13.01 -32.12
C GLU A 202 -5.63 11.91 -31.07
N GLN A 203 -6.57 10.97 -30.95
CA GLN A 203 -6.47 9.85 -30.01
C GLN A 203 -5.40 8.86 -30.46
N VAL A 204 -5.25 8.65 -31.78
CA VAL A 204 -4.17 7.82 -32.34
C VAL A 204 -2.81 8.43 -32.08
N GLU A 205 -2.67 9.75 -32.22
CA GLU A 205 -1.42 10.44 -31.97
C GLU A 205 -1.06 10.45 -30.47
N PHE A 206 -2.06 10.55 -29.59
CA PHE A 206 -1.87 10.35 -28.17
C PHE A 206 -1.36 8.93 -27.86
N LEU A 207 -1.97 7.90 -28.44
CA LEU A 207 -1.53 6.50 -28.26
C LEU A 207 -0.10 6.28 -28.79
N ARG A 208 0.25 6.90 -29.92
CA ARG A 208 1.62 6.88 -30.46
C ARG A 208 2.61 7.46 -29.44
N ASN A 209 2.34 8.65 -28.91
CA ASN A 209 3.19 9.30 -27.93
C ASN A 209 3.28 8.52 -26.61
N LEU A 210 2.16 7.97 -26.15
CA LEU A 210 2.10 7.13 -24.95
C LEU A 210 3.02 5.91 -25.10
N ILE A 211 2.88 5.16 -26.20
CA ILE A 211 3.67 3.95 -26.45
C ILE A 211 5.14 4.30 -26.64
N THR A 212 5.48 5.31 -27.43
CA THR A 212 6.87 5.75 -27.63
C THR A 212 7.56 6.09 -26.32
N ARG A 213 6.88 6.85 -25.43
CA ARG A 213 7.43 7.24 -24.13
C ARG A 213 7.54 6.07 -23.16
N LYS A 214 6.51 5.22 -23.09
CA LYS A 214 6.45 4.09 -22.15
C LYS A 214 7.38 2.93 -22.53
N ALA A 215 7.49 2.64 -23.82
CA ALA A 215 8.34 1.56 -24.32
C ALA A 215 9.79 2.01 -24.61
N GLN A 216 10.09 3.31 -24.46
CA GLN A 216 11.41 3.90 -24.77
C GLN A 216 11.90 3.48 -26.17
N ILE A 217 11.03 3.65 -27.17
CA ILE A 217 11.32 3.28 -28.55
C ILE A 217 12.52 4.10 -29.03
N ASN A 218 13.53 3.41 -29.57
CA ASN A 218 14.73 4.03 -30.10
C ASN A 218 14.88 3.67 -31.59
N GLU A 219 14.67 4.66 -32.46
CA GLU A 219 14.78 4.49 -33.91
C GLU A 219 16.19 4.10 -34.35
N LEU A 220 17.23 4.55 -33.62
CA LEU A 220 18.63 4.21 -33.90
C LEU A 220 18.93 2.73 -33.57
N ARG A 221 18.13 2.10 -32.72
CA ARG A 221 18.15 0.65 -32.45
C ARG A 221 17.40 -0.15 -33.53
N GLY A 222 16.67 0.52 -34.42
CA GLY A 222 15.80 -0.11 -35.40
C GLY A 222 14.45 -0.54 -34.81
N ASP A 223 14.02 0.11 -33.72
CA ASP A 223 12.70 -0.12 -33.15
C ASP A 223 11.59 0.46 -34.03
N THR A 224 10.44 -0.19 -34.07
CA THR A 224 9.31 0.21 -34.94
C THR A 224 7.99 0.21 -34.18
N LEU A 225 7.17 1.24 -34.39
CA LEU A 225 5.79 1.32 -33.92
C LEU A 225 4.81 1.46 -35.09
N ASN A 226 3.97 0.45 -35.28
CA ASN A 226 2.92 0.46 -36.28
C ASN A 226 1.53 0.54 -35.61
N ILE A 227 0.70 1.48 -36.05
CA ILE A 227 -0.68 1.62 -35.57
C ILE A 227 -1.63 1.48 -36.76
N VAL A 228 -2.52 0.47 -36.70
CA VAL A 228 -3.45 0.13 -37.79
C VAL A 228 -4.88 0.30 -37.31
N LYS A 229 -5.72 1.00 -38.09
CA LYS A 229 -7.15 1.10 -37.80
C LYS A 229 -7.91 -0.07 -38.44
N THR A 230 -8.75 -0.75 -37.67
CA THR A 230 -9.62 -1.85 -38.17
C THR A 230 -11.01 -1.75 -37.55
N GLY A 231 -12.05 -2.14 -38.29
CA GLY A 231 -13.41 -2.19 -37.75
C GLY A 231 -13.58 -3.42 -36.84
N PHE A 232 -13.81 -3.22 -35.55
CA PHE A 232 -14.17 -4.30 -34.64
C PHE A 232 -15.70 -4.51 -34.65
N SER A 233 -16.15 -5.76 -34.65
CA SER A 233 -17.58 -6.09 -34.55
C SER A 233 -18.07 -5.84 -33.12
N HIS A 234 -18.88 -4.80 -32.93
CA HIS A 234 -19.54 -4.53 -31.65
C HIS A 234 -20.62 -5.58 -31.41
N LEU A 235 -20.49 -6.34 -30.32
CA LEU A 235 -21.64 -7.07 -29.80
C LEU A 235 -22.59 -6.02 -29.25
N LYS A 236 -23.83 -6.00 -29.77
CA LYS A 236 -24.91 -5.16 -29.23
C LYS A 236 -24.91 -5.36 -27.72
N SER A 237 -24.84 -4.26 -26.97
CA SER A 237 -25.06 -4.30 -25.52
C SER A 237 -26.35 -5.08 -25.30
N ASN A 238 -26.30 -6.16 -24.51
CA ASN A 238 -27.51 -6.74 -23.96
C ASN A 238 -28.16 -5.64 -23.13
N GLU A 239 -29.05 -4.88 -23.77
CA GLU A 239 -30.20 -4.33 -23.07
C GLU A 239 -30.85 -5.55 -22.43
N THR A 240 -30.69 -5.67 -21.11
CA THR A 240 -31.55 -6.54 -20.31
C THR A 240 -32.97 -6.33 -20.82
N PRO A 241 -33.72 -7.37 -21.21
CA PRO A 241 -35.06 -7.16 -21.70
C PRO A 241 -35.82 -6.45 -20.58
N LEU A 242 -36.15 -5.17 -20.81
CA LEU A 242 -37.02 -4.39 -19.95
C LEU A 242 -38.24 -5.27 -19.68
N THR A 243 -38.37 -5.73 -18.44
CA THR A 243 -39.54 -6.45 -18.01
C THR A 243 -40.71 -5.48 -18.19
N PHE A 244 -41.80 -5.96 -18.79
CA PHE A 244 -43.00 -5.16 -19.06
C PHE A 244 -43.39 -4.26 -17.86
N TRP A 245 -43.12 -4.73 -16.64
CA TRP A 245 -43.37 -4.04 -15.38
C TRP A 245 -42.62 -2.70 -15.18
N ASP A 246 -41.43 -2.49 -15.72
CA ASP A 246 -40.69 -1.22 -15.55
C ASP A 246 -41.33 -0.07 -16.33
N GLN A 247 -42.01 -0.37 -17.44
CA GLN A 247 -42.75 0.64 -18.22
C GLN A 247 -44.02 1.12 -17.51
N TYR A 248 -44.64 0.28 -16.68
CA TYR A 248 -45.92 0.56 -16.02
C TYR A 248 -45.80 0.95 -14.53
N SER A 249 -44.58 0.94 -13.97
CA SER A 249 -44.29 1.31 -12.57
C SER A 249 -44.97 2.63 -12.11
N PRO A 250 -44.99 3.72 -12.90
CA PRO A 250 -45.66 4.97 -12.48
C PRO A 250 -47.19 4.84 -12.41
N TRP A 251 -47.79 4.06 -13.32
CA TRP A 251 -49.24 3.88 -13.40
C TRP A 251 -49.76 2.96 -12.30
N ILE A 252 -49.00 1.93 -11.94
CA ILE A 252 -49.32 1.03 -10.82
C ILE A 252 -49.32 1.81 -9.50
N TRP A 253 -48.36 2.73 -9.30
CA TRP A 253 -48.34 3.62 -8.14
C TRP A 253 -49.57 4.53 -8.07
N LEU A 254 -49.99 5.12 -9.19
CA LEU A 254 -51.20 5.95 -9.25
C LEU A 254 -52.47 5.17 -8.95
N ILE A 255 -52.61 3.95 -9.49
CA ILE A 255 -53.76 3.08 -9.22
C ILE A 255 -53.78 2.66 -7.74
N SER A 256 -52.63 2.33 -7.16
CA SER A 256 -52.51 1.99 -5.74
C SER A 256 -52.95 3.17 -4.85
N LEU A 257 -52.51 4.39 -5.16
CA LEU A 257 -52.87 5.61 -4.43
C LEU A 257 -54.38 5.89 -4.52
N LEU A 258 -54.98 5.65 -5.69
CA LEU A 258 -56.43 5.79 -5.90
C LEU A 258 -57.22 4.77 -5.07
N VAL A 259 -56.78 3.51 -5.02
CA VAL A 259 -57.41 2.45 -4.20
C VAL A 259 -57.32 2.77 -2.71
N ILE A 260 -56.16 3.27 -2.23
CA ILE A 260 -55.99 3.69 -0.85
C ILE A 260 -56.92 4.87 -0.53
N GLY A 261 -57.03 5.86 -1.42
CA GLY A 261 -57.96 6.98 -1.28
C GLY A 261 -59.42 6.55 -1.19
N LEU A 262 -59.84 5.57 -2.01
CA LEU A 262 -61.18 4.99 -1.97
C LEU A 262 -61.48 4.35 -0.60
N PHE A 263 -60.51 3.60 -0.05
CA PHE A 263 -60.65 2.98 1.28
C PHE A 263 -60.81 4.02 2.39
N VAL A 264 -60.08 5.14 2.33
CA VAL A 264 -60.21 6.24 3.28
C VAL A 264 -61.61 6.86 3.22
N VAL A 265 -62.16 7.06 2.02
CA VAL A 265 -63.52 7.60 1.84
C VAL A 265 -64.59 6.64 2.38
N ILE A 266 -64.44 5.33 2.15
CA ILE A 266 -65.35 4.32 2.68
C ILE A 266 -65.31 4.28 4.22
N ALA A 267 -64.10 4.33 4.80
CA ALA A 267 -63.92 4.39 6.25
C ALA A 267 -64.56 5.65 6.86
N PHE A 268 -64.41 6.79 6.18
CA PHE A 268 -65.02 8.06 6.59
C PHE A 268 -66.55 8.02 6.52
N LEU A 269 -67.13 7.43 5.46
CA LEU A 269 -68.58 7.24 5.35
C LEU A 269 -69.12 6.29 6.42
N ALA A 270 -68.40 5.22 6.76
CA ALA A 270 -68.78 4.31 7.83
C ALA A 270 -68.77 5.00 9.21
N LEU A 271 -67.77 5.86 9.46
CA LEU A 271 -67.67 6.65 10.68
C LEU A 271 -68.80 7.69 10.79
N TRP A 272 -69.10 8.39 9.69
CA TRP A 272 -70.20 9.36 9.65
C TRP A 272 -71.56 8.70 9.88
N ARG A 273 -71.77 7.50 9.34
CA ARG A 273 -72.99 6.72 9.55
C ARG A 273 -73.16 6.26 11.01
N ARG A 274 -72.07 6.09 11.76
CA ARG A 274 -72.09 5.73 13.18
C ARG A 274 -72.40 6.91 14.11
N LEU A 275 -72.03 8.13 13.72
CA LEU A 275 -72.27 9.34 14.52
C LEU A 275 -73.71 9.88 14.44
N ASN A 276 -74.48 9.51 13.41
CA ASN A 276 -75.83 10.04 13.16
C ASN A 276 -76.99 9.11 13.58
N GLN A 277 -76.79 8.20 14.55
CA GLN A 277 -77.90 7.43 15.11
C GLN A 277 -78.57 8.20 16.27
N PRO A 278 -79.90 8.48 16.23
CA PRO A 278 -80.58 9.18 17.30
C PRO A 278 -80.85 8.24 18.50
N MET A 279 -80.22 8.52 19.64
CA MET A 279 -80.58 7.93 20.93
C MET A 279 -81.81 8.67 21.48
N ALA A 280 -82.95 7.98 21.53
CA ALA A 280 -84.15 8.44 22.20
C ALA A 280 -84.00 8.33 23.73
N SER A 281 -84.45 9.38 24.41
CA SER A 281 -84.41 9.62 25.85
C SER A 281 -85.49 8.88 26.64
N GLY A 282 -85.17 8.51 27.90
CA GLY A 282 -86.12 8.01 28.91
C GLY A 282 -85.66 8.23 30.37
N VAL A 283 -85.83 9.48 30.85
CA VAL A 283 -86.41 9.97 32.14
C VAL A 283 -86.19 9.23 33.51
N ASN A 284 -85.77 10.07 34.51
CA ASN A 284 -85.92 10.09 36.00
C ASN A 284 -85.33 8.96 36.88
N HIS A 285 -84.80 9.22 38.10
CA HIS A 285 -85.34 10.05 39.20
C HIS A 285 -84.32 10.31 40.37
N GLY A 286 -84.47 11.44 41.10
CA GLY A 286 -84.12 11.64 42.54
C GLY A 286 -82.83 12.44 42.85
N ILE A 287 -82.82 13.74 43.23
CA ILE A 287 -83.17 14.40 44.54
C ILE A 287 -82.34 13.81 45.71
N GLN A 288 -81.63 14.52 46.63
CA GLN A 288 -81.30 15.93 46.94
C GLN A 288 -80.40 15.97 48.22
N HIS A 289 -79.89 17.17 48.57
CA HIS A 289 -79.23 17.64 49.82
C HIS A 289 -77.69 17.63 49.82
N GLY A 290 -76.93 18.70 50.12
CA GLY A 290 -77.23 20.05 50.60
C GLY A 290 -76.84 20.26 52.08
N GLY A 291 -75.86 21.14 52.36
CA GLY A 291 -75.71 21.83 53.66
C GLY A 291 -74.41 21.60 54.46
N ASP A 292 -73.48 22.55 54.31
CA ASP A 292 -72.84 23.39 55.34
C ASP A 292 -72.27 22.90 56.70
N GLN A 293 -71.07 23.44 56.96
CA GLN A 293 -70.51 23.98 58.22
C GLN A 293 -70.21 23.03 59.40
N GLN A 294 -68.99 23.09 59.95
CA GLN A 294 -68.63 24.09 60.99
C GLN A 294 -67.17 23.94 61.47
N SER A 295 -66.56 25.09 61.67
CA SER A 295 -65.31 25.34 62.41
C SER A 295 -65.48 25.09 63.92
N GLN A 296 -64.42 24.69 64.63
CA GLN A 296 -63.85 25.47 65.75
C GLN A 296 -62.74 24.75 66.56
N GLN A 297 -61.74 25.57 66.90
CA GLN A 297 -61.02 25.69 68.19
C GLN A 297 -59.93 24.68 68.63
N ASN A 298 -58.73 25.26 68.67
CA ASN A 298 -57.81 25.43 69.81
C ASN A 298 -57.14 24.24 70.53
N ALA A 299 -55.81 24.36 70.52
CA ALA A 299 -54.84 24.14 71.60
C ALA A 299 -54.48 22.71 72.04
N SER A 300 -53.35 22.20 71.54
CA SER A 300 -52.06 22.11 72.27
C SER A 300 -51.20 20.94 71.76
N LEU A 301 -50.08 21.23 71.10
CA LEU A 301 -48.73 20.75 71.44
C LEU A 301 -47.73 21.24 70.35
N HIS A 302 -46.62 21.79 70.82
CA HIS A 302 -45.54 22.32 69.99
C HIS A 302 -44.70 21.21 69.33
N SER A 303 -43.94 21.65 68.32
CA SER A 303 -42.81 21.01 67.62
C SER A 303 -43.12 19.92 66.59
N HIS A 304 -43.57 20.32 65.39
CA HIS A 304 -43.16 19.67 64.13
C HIS A 304 -43.38 20.52 62.84
N SER A 305 -43.90 21.75 62.92
CA SER A 305 -44.21 22.56 61.73
C SER A 305 -43.05 23.37 61.14
N ASN A 306 -41.91 23.51 61.84
CA ASN A 306 -40.79 24.34 61.35
C ASN A 306 -39.82 23.60 60.41
N LEU A 307 -39.88 22.27 60.31
CA LEU A 307 -39.00 21.51 59.42
C LEU A 307 -39.52 21.51 57.98
N ILE A 308 -40.83 21.30 57.78
CA ILE A 308 -41.46 21.20 56.45
C ILE A 308 -41.41 22.53 55.69
N ASP A 309 -41.60 23.66 56.37
CA ASP A 309 -41.52 24.99 55.73
C ASP A 309 -40.05 25.39 55.46
N SER A 310 -39.10 24.91 56.27
CA SER A 310 -37.66 25.09 56.03
C SER A 310 -37.16 24.29 54.83
N ASP A 311 -37.64 23.05 54.66
CA ASP A 311 -37.27 22.19 53.53
C ASP A 311 -37.81 22.73 52.21
N LYS A 312 -39.04 23.28 52.22
CA LYS A 312 -39.62 23.93 51.04
C LYS A 312 -38.90 25.23 50.67
N ALA A 313 -38.51 26.04 51.66
CA ALA A 313 -37.71 27.24 51.43
C ALA A 313 -36.30 26.90 50.91
N ALA A 314 -35.66 25.86 51.45
CA ALA A 314 -34.36 25.38 50.99
C ALA A 314 -34.42 24.83 49.55
N LEU A 315 -35.48 24.11 49.19
CA LEU A 315 -35.67 23.59 47.84
C LEU A 315 -35.83 24.72 46.81
N LYS A 316 -36.64 25.74 47.13
CA LYS A 316 -36.80 26.93 46.28
C LYS A 316 -35.50 27.70 46.07
N TYR A 317 -34.66 27.77 47.10
CA TYR A 317 -33.34 28.37 46.99
C TYR A 317 -32.46 27.60 45.98
N ARG A 318 -32.42 26.27 46.09
CA ARG A 318 -31.64 25.40 45.17
C ARG A 318 -32.13 25.49 43.72
N ILE A 319 -33.44 25.56 43.49
CA ILE A 319 -34.02 25.77 42.15
C ILE A 319 -33.58 27.12 41.56
N ASN A 320 -33.57 28.18 42.37
CA ASN A 320 -33.13 29.49 41.90
C ASN A 320 -31.62 29.51 41.60
N GLU A 321 -30.82 28.81 42.41
CA GLU A 321 -29.38 28.65 42.21
C GLU A 321 -29.07 27.87 40.92
N SER A 322 -29.71 26.71 40.72
CA SER A 322 -29.55 25.92 39.49
C SER A 322 -30.02 26.70 38.26
N ARG A 323 -31.09 27.48 38.38
CA ARG A 323 -31.56 28.38 37.32
C ARG A 323 -30.49 29.40 36.94
N GLN A 324 -29.90 30.08 37.92
CA GLN A 324 -28.86 31.08 37.67
C GLN A 324 -27.63 30.46 37.01
N ARG A 325 -27.19 29.29 37.46
CA ARG A 325 -26.09 28.54 36.83
C ARG A 325 -26.39 28.23 35.38
N LEU A 326 -27.55 27.64 35.09
CA LEU A 326 -27.92 27.24 33.74
C LEU A 326 -28.11 28.42 32.79
N VAL A 327 -28.64 29.55 33.28
CA VAL A 327 -28.70 30.80 32.51
C VAL A 327 -27.29 31.32 32.21
N SER A 328 -26.39 31.33 33.19
CA SER A 328 -25.00 31.76 32.97
C SER A 328 -24.23 30.84 32.01
N GLN A 329 -24.46 29.53 32.09
CA GLN A 329 -23.90 28.53 31.17
C GLN A 329 -24.50 28.68 29.76
N GLY A 330 -25.80 28.90 29.64
CA GLY A 330 -26.47 29.15 28.36
C GLY A 330 -26.00 30.43 27.68
N LEU A 331 -25.74 31.51 28.43
CA LEU A 331 -25.22 32.76 27.90
C LEU A 331 -23.74 32.67 27.51
N SER A 332 -22.93 31.95 28.29
CA SER A 332 -21.50 31.77 27.99
C SER A 332 -21.26 30.78 26.85
N GLN A 333 -22.14 29.81 26.65
CA GLN A 333 -22.00 28.75 25.64
C GLN A 333 -23.32 28.48 24.87
N PRO A 334 -23.82 29.47 24.10
CA PRO A 334 -25.15 29.40 23.48
C PRO A 334 -25.32 28.24 22.49
N HIS A 335 -24.29 27.95 21.69
CA HIS A 335 -24.35 26.83 20.74
C HIS A 335 -24.44 25.46 21.42
N ARG A 336 -23.77 25.28 22.57
CA ARG A 336 -23.79 24.01 23.32
C ARG A 336 -25.11 23.82 24.04
N PHE A 337 -25.61 24.89 24.66
CA PHE A 337 -26.93 24.90 25.27
C PHE A 337 -28.00 24.52 24.24
N GLN A 338 -27.96 25.11 23.04
CA GLN A 338 -28.84 24.75 21.92
C GLN A 338 -28.74 23.27 21.53
N GLN A 339 -27.52 22.74 21.39
CA GLN A 339 -27.30 21.34 21.03
C GLN A 339 -27.83 20.39 22.12
N ALA A 340 -27.53 20.66 23.38
CA ALA A 340 -28.01 19.88 24.52
C ALA A 340 -29.55 19.87 24.57
N VAL A 341 -30.20 21.01 24.35
CA VAL A 341 -31.66 21.12 24.26
C VAL A 341 -32.21 20.28 23.10
N SER A 342 -31.63 20.39 21.90
CA SER A 342 -32.08 19.63 20.73
C SER A 342 -31.95 18.11 20.94
N HIS A 343 -30.85 17.67 21.55
CA HIS A 343 -30.62 16.26 21.85
C HIS A 343 -31.59 15.74 22.93
N ALA A 344 -31.84 16.54 23.97
CA ALA A 344 -32.77 16.18 25.04
C ALA A 344 -34.20 16.03 24.51
N LEU A 345 -34.64 16.90 23.59
CA LEU A 345 -35.96 16.80 22.95
C LEU A 345 -36.08 15.60 21.99
N GLY A 346 -35.01 15.28 21.25
CA GLY A 346 -34.95 14.14 20.35
C GLY A 346 -34.76 12.78 21.04
N SER A 347 -34.63 12.76 22.37
CA SER A 347 -34.43 11.56 23.18
C SER A 347 -35.50 11.44 24.27
N ALA A 348 -35.46 10.35 25.05
CA ALA A 348 -36.38 10.14 26.19
C ALA A 348 -36.15 11.12 27.37
N GLN A 349 -35.48 12.25 27.13
CA GLN A 349 -35.07 13.23 28.13
C GLN A 349 -35.74 14.60 27.94
N ALA A 350 -36.81 14.65 27.15
CA ALA A 350 -37.59 15.87 26.90
C ALA A 350 -38.16 16.50 28.20
N PHE A 351 -38.30 15.71 29.26
CA PHE A 351 -38.65 16.18 30.61
C PHE A 351 -37.63 17.20 31.17
N GLU A 352 -36.33 17.03 30.90
CA GLU A 352 -35.28 17.98 31.32
C GLU A 352 -35.57 19.37 30.73
N VAL A 353 -35.91 19.42 29.44
CA VAL A 353 -36.20 20.67 28.72
C VAL A 353 -37.51 21.32 29.19
N ALA A 354 -38.53 20.51 29.49
CA ALA A 354 -39.76 21.01 30.08
C ALA A 354 -39.53 21.61 31.48
N SER A 355 -38.67 21.01 32.31
CA SER A 355 -38.30 21.55 33.63
C SER A 355 -37.61 22.92 33.55
N LEU A 356 -36.74 23.12 32.55
CA LEU A 356 -36.08 24.40 32.28
C LEU A 356 -37.08 25.45 31.82
N THR A 357 -38.00 25.06 30.93
CA THR A 357 -39.03 25.95 30.39
C THR A 357 -40.00 26.40 31.48
N ALA A 358 -40.37 25.50 32.41
CA ALA A 358 -41.23 25.81 33.55
C ALA A 358 -40.57 26.77 34.56
N THR A 359 -39.25 26.66 34.78
CA THR A 359 -38.53 27.45 35.81
C THR A 359 -37.98 28.78 35.30
N MET A 360 -37.55 28.85 34.05
CA MET A 360 -37.02 30.06 33.40
C MET A 360 -38.10 30.87 32.67
N GLY A 361 -39.19 30.21 32.29
CA GLY A 361 -40.23 30.78 31.43
C GLY A 361 -39.86 30.73 29.95
N LYS A 362 -40.89 30.72 29.11
CA LYS A 362 -40.79 30.56 27.64
C LYS A 362 -39.91 31.63 26.97
N SER A 363 -39.94 32.88 27.45
CA SER A 363 -39.19 33.99 26.88
C SER A 363 -37.68 33.87 27.10
N LEU A 364 -37.26 33.61 28.34
CA LEU A 364 -35.84 33.44 28.68
C LEU A 364 -35.28 32.18 28.03
N PHE A 365 -36.05 31.08 28.06
CA PHE A 365 -35.64 29.84 27.43
C PHE A 365 -35.48 29.97 25.91
N SER A 366 -36.42 30.62 25.22
CA SER A 366 -36.34 30.90 23.78
C SER A 366 -35.12 31.77 23.43
N SER A 367 -34.73 32.69 24.30
CA SER A 367 -33.53 33.49 24.11
C SER A 367 -32.23 32.69 24.23
N LEU A 368 -32.22 31.63 25.06
CA LEU A 368 -31.07 30.75 25.26
C LEU A 368 -31.00 29.64 24.20
N ALA A 369 -32.15 29.25 23.64
CA ALA A 369 -32.29 28.23 22.62
C ALA A 369 -33.14 28.72 21.42
N PRO A 370 -32.62 29.62 20.57
CA PRO A 370 -33.39 30.25 19.48
C PRO A 370 -33.82 29.31 18.34
N HIS A 371 -33.17 28.15 18.15
CA HIS A 371 -33.45 27.26 17.00
C HIS A 371 -34.49 26.15 17.27
N LEU A 372 -35.49 26.41 18.11
CA LEU A 372 -36.56 25.45 18.39
C LEU A 372 -37.66 25.51 17.33
N THR A 373 -38.04 24.36 16.79
CA THR A 373 -39.11 24.26 15.79
C THR A 373 -40.50 24.39 16.45
N PRO A 374 -41.55 24.72 15.69
CA PRO A 374 -42.93 24.72 16.22
C PRO A 374 -43.37 23.36 16.77
N ALA A 375 -42.81 22.25 16.25
CA ALA A 375 -43.06 20.90 16.75
C ALA A 375 -42.43 20.67 18.13
N ASP A 376 -41.20 21.16 18.33
CA ASP A 376 -40.50 21.08 19.61
C ASP A 376 -41.25 21.83 20.72
N TRP A 377 -41.75 23.03 20.42
CA TRP A 377 -42.57 23.79 21.36
C TRP A 377 -43.87 23.08 21.73
N LYS A 378 -44.49 22.40 20.75
CA LYS A 378 -45.69 21.61 21.01
C LYS A 378 -45.39 20.42 21.94
N GLN A 379 -44.29 19.71 21.70
CA GLN A 379 -43.85 18.61 22.57
C GLN A 379 -43.56 19.08 24.00
N ILE A 380 -42.91 20.23 24.16
CA ILE A 380 -42.66 20.84 25.47
C ILE A 380 -43.98 21.23 26.15
N ASP A 381 -44.90 21.89 25.42
CA ASP A 381 -46.19 22.33 25.96
C ASP A 381 -47.10 21.14 26.33
N ASP A 382 -47.03 20.02 25.58
CA ASP A 382 -47.77 18.79 25.87
C ASP A 382 -47.23 18.12 27.16
N LEU A 383 -45.91 18.02 27.33
CA LEU A 383 -45.27 17.51 28.55
C LEU A 383 -45.56 18.38 29.78
N LEU A 384 -45.63 19.70 29.60
CA LEU A 384 -45.98 20.64 30.67
C LEU A 384 -47.44 20.46 31.15
N LYS A 385 -48.33 19.94 30.30
CA LYS A 385 -49.75 19.70 30.63
C LYS A 385 -50.02 18.29 31.15
N GLU A 386 -49.29 17.29 30.68
CA GLU A 386 -49.49 15.89 31.07
C GLU A 386 -48.95 15.57 32.46
N SER A 387 -47.98 16.34 32.96
CA SER A 387 -47.31 16.07 34.25
C SER A 387 -47.69 17.08 35.33
N ASP A 388 -48.01 16.61 36.53
CA ASP A 388 -48.16 17.44 37.74
C ASP A 388 -46.77 17.81 38.29
N TRP A 389 -46.20 18.92 37.81
CA TRP A 389 -44.84 19.33 38.15
C TRP A 389 -44.68 19.73 39.62
N ASN A 390 -43.95 18.92 40.38
CA ASN A 390 -43.51 19.26 41.74
C ASN A 390 -42.17 20.03 41.72
N GLU A 391 -41.92 20.87 42.74
CA GLU A 391 -40.65 21.61 42.93
C GLU A 391 -39.42 20.67 42.92
N ALA A 392 -39.56 19.44 43.44
CA ALA A 392 -38.48 18.44 43.43
C ALA A 392 -38.18 17.90 42.03
N GLN A 393 -39.21 17.67 41.21
CA GLN A 393 -39.11 17.21 39.82
C GLN A 393 -38.47 18.28 38.92
N LEU A 394 -38.82 19.55 39.15
CA LEU A 394 -38.21 20.67 38.45
C LEU A 394 -36.71 20.76 38.75
N TYR A 395 -36.33 20.63 40.02
CA TYR A 395 -34.92 20.62 40.42
C TYR A 395 -34.16 19.43 39.80
N GLU A 396 -34.74 18.23 39.83
CA GLU A 396 -34.13 17.03 39.26
C GLU A 396 -33.86 17.18 37.76
N GLY A 397 -34.84 17.65 36.98
CA GLY A 397 -34.66 17.87 35.54
C GLY A 397 -33.58 18.91 35.22
N MET A 398 -33.47 19.97 36.02
CA MET A 398 -32.44 20.99 35.87
C MET A 398 -31.03 20.47 36.19
N GLU A 399 -30.88 19.68 37.25
CA GLU A 399 -29.59 19.09 37.62
C GLU A 399 -29.13 18.04 36.61
N GLN A 400 -30.05 17.20 36.11
CA GLN A 400 -29.76 16.22 35.05
C GLN A 400 -29.27 16.92 33.77
N PHE A 401 -29.93 18.01 33.39
CA PHE A 401 -29.51 18.81 32.25
C PHE A 401 -28.14 19.45 32.46
N SER A 402 -27.88 20.02 33.65
CA SER A 402 -26.58 20.61 34.01
C SER A 402 -25.44 19.58 33.92
N GLN A 403 -25.63 18.38 34.50
CA GLN A 403 -24.65 17.31 34.45
C GLN A 403 -24.37 16.82 33.02
N ARG A 404 -25.40 16.82 32.16
CA ARG A 404 -25.24 16.45 30.74
C ARG A 404 -24.43 17.50 29.98
N LEU A 405 -24.71 18.77 30.25
CA LEU A 405 -23.99 19.90 29.66
C LEU A 405 -22.50 19.87 30.07
N GLU A 406 -22.20 19.48 31.32
CA GLU A 406 -20.84 19.24 31.81
C GLU A 406 -20.19 17.99 31.18
N LYS A 407 -20.88 16.85 31.09
CA LYS A 407 -20.33 15.64 30.45
C LYS A 407 -19.99 15.85 28.97
N GLN A 408 -20.80 16.62 28.24
CA GLN A 408 -20.48 17.01 26.86
C GLN A 408 -19.18 17.81 26.75
N GLN A 409 -18.77 18.53 27.80
CA GLN A 409 -17.51 19.29 27.81
C GLN A 409 -16.29 18.35 27.81
N ASP A 410 -16.36 17.25 28.56
CA ASP A 410 -15.27 16.27 28.65
C ASP A 410 -15.14 15.46 27.35
N ASP A 411 -16.25 15.03 26.75
CA ASP A 411 -16.27 14.29 25.48
C ASP A 411 -15.81 15.15 24.27
N ALA A 412 -16.14 16.44 24.28
CA ALA A 412 -15.72 17.36 23.23
C ALA A 412 -14.22 17.69 23.27
N SER A 413 -13.57 17.52 24.44
CA SER A 413 -12.12 17.66 24.62
C SER A 413 -11.35 16.36 24.33
N ASN A 414 -11.99 15.20 24.52
CA ASN A 414 -11.39 13.87 24.30
C ASN A 414 -11.65 13.27 22.90
N SER A 415 -12.56 13.83 22.11
CA SER A 415 -12.75 13.40 20.72
C SER A 415 -11.62 13.93 19.86
N GLN A 416 -10.61 13.09 19.60
CA GLN A 416 -9.57 13.33 18.60
C GLN A 416 -10.21 13.36 17.19
N PRO A 417 -10.51 14.52 16.59
CA PRO A 417 -11.36 14.59 15.40
C PRO A 417 -10.69 13.94 14.18
N PHE A 418 -9.36 13.91 14.18
CA PHE A 418 -8.52 13.29 13.15
C PHE A 418 -8.12 11.84 13.46
N ALA A 419 -8.70 11.18 14.47
CA ALA A 419 -8.35 9.81 14.84
C ALA A 419 -8.52 8.80 13.68
N PHE A 420 -9.38 9.10 12.70
CA PHE A 420 -9.56 8.27 11.51
C PHE A 420 -8.30 8.15 10.66
N LEU A 421 -7.39 9.14 10.68
CA LEU A 421 -6.11 9.10 9.96
C LEU A 421 -5.20 7.94 10.39
N ASN A 422 -5.33 7.49 11.64
CA ASN A 422 -4.57 6.35 12.17
C ASN A 422 -5.04 5.01 11.58
N LYS A 423 -6.23 4.96 10.99
CA LYS A 423 -6.78 3.76 10.34
C LYS A 423 -6.41 3.65 8.86
N LEU A 424 -5.92 4.73 8.26
CA LEU A 424 -5.51 4.78 6.86
C LEU A 424 -4.03 4.43 6.73
N ASN A 425 -3.61 3.83 5.63
CA ASN A 425 -2.19 3.68 5.26
C ASN A 425 -1.64 4.95 4.56
N ASP A 426 -0.33 5.05 4.37
CA ASP A 426 0.32 6.26 3.82
C ASP A 426 -0.19 6.64 2.42
N SER A 427 -0.44 5.64 1.56
CA SER A 427 -0.96 5.85 0.21
C SER A 427 -2.39 6.37 0.23
N GLN A 428 -3.21 5.87 1.15
CA GLN A 428 -4.57 6.35 1.37
C GLN A 428 -4.59 7.77 1.93
N VAL A 429 -3.66 8.11 2.82
CA VAL A 429 -3.49 9.48 3.34
C VAL A 429 -3.07 10.43 2.22
N LEU A 430 -2.09 10.05 1.39
CA LEU A 430 -1.69 10.83 0.20
C LEU A 430 -2.84 11.04 -0.77
N TYR A 431 -3.64 10.01 -1.03
CA TYR A 431 -4.80 10.11 -1.89
C TYR A 431 -5.87 11.05 -1.31
N LEU A 432 -6.16 10.93 -0.01
CA LEU A 432 -7.11 11.78 0.69
C LEU A 432 -6.71 13.26 0.63
N MET A 433 -5.42 13.54 0.69
CA MET A 433 -4.88 14.90 0.65
C MET A 433 -4.69 15.46 -0.77
N LYS A 434 -4.74 14.64 -1.81
CA LYS A 434 -4.30 15.01 -3.17
C LYS A 434 -4.93 16.33 -3.67
N ASP A 435 -6.25 16.42 -3.56
CA ASP A 435 -7.04 17.55 -4.08
C ASP A 435 -7.32 18.63 -3.02
N GLU A 436 -6.62 18.59 -1.88
CA GLU A 436 -6.76 19.56 -0.79
C GLU A 436 -5.78 20.73 -0.93
N ASP A 437 -6.15 21.88 -0.37
CA ASP A 437 -5.29 23.06 -0.32
C ASP A 437 -4.09 22.84 0.64
N ILE A 438 -2.99 23.56 0.40
CA ILE A 438 -1.73 23.46 1.16
C ILE A 438 -1.96 23.57 2.68
N ARG A 439 -2.84 24.47 3.12
CA ARG A 439 -3.19 24.66 4.53
C ARG A 439 -3.87 23.45 5.16
N ILE A 440 -4.73 22.77 4.41
CA ILE A 440 -5.40 21.55 4.88
C ILE A 440 -4.42 20.37 4.84
N LYS A 441 -3.56 20.28 3.83
CA LYS A 441 -2.46 19.30 3.79
C LYS A 441 -1.56 19.43 5.02
N ALA A 442 -1.11 20.65 5.32
CA ALA A 442 -0.33 20.93 6.52
C ALA A 442 -1.11 20.63 7.82
N LEU A 443 -2.42 20.93 7.88
CA LEU A 443 -3.26 20.52 9.01
C LEU A 443 -3.25 19.00 9.20
N VAL A 444 -3.48 18.22 8.14
CA VAL A 444 -3.46 16.75 8.20
C VAL A 444 -2.08 16.24 8.64
N MET A 445 -0.99 16.79 8.09
CA MET A 445 0.38 16.43 8.49
C MET A 445 0.67 16.71 9.97
N SER A 446 0.10 17.77 10.54
CA SER A 446 0.24 18.12 11.97
C SER A 446 -0.45 17.12 12.91
N GLN A 447 -1.49 16.42 12.42
CA GLN A 447 -2.27 15.47 13.20
C GLN A 447 -1.71 14.03 13.10
N LEU A 448 -0.71 13.79 12.25
CA LEU A 448 -0.03 12.50 12.13
C LEU A 448 1.18 12.41 13.07
N PRO A 449 1.59 11.20 13.48
CA PRO A 449 2.86 11.01 14.20
C PRO A 449 4.03 11.59 13.40
N ALA A 450 4.97 12.28 14.07
CA ALA A 450 6.05 13.03 13.43
C ALA A 450 6.86 12.20 12.39
N GLN A 451 7.21 10.96 12.74
CA GLN A 451 7.94 10.06 11.84
C GLN A 451 7.14 9.76 10.57
N ARG A 452 5.85 9.43 10.73
CA ARG A 452 4.95 9.11 9.62
C ARG A 452 4.71 10.32 8.73
N SER A 453 4.56 11.50 9.34
CA SER A 453 4.41 12.77 8.63
C SER A 453 5.63 13.07 7.75
N ALA A 454 6.85 12.86 8.28
CA ALA A 454 8.09 12.99 7.52
C ALA A 454 8.19 11.99 6.36
N ASP A 455 7.81 10.73 6.58
CA ASP A 455 7.85 9.70 5.55
C ASP A 455 6.86 9.98 4.41
N ILE A 456 5.72 10.62 4.71
CA ILE A 456 4.70 11.00 3.73
C ILE A 456 5.11 12.27 2.98
N ILE A 457 5.61 13.30 3.68
CA ILE A 457 5.94 14.59 3.05
C ILE A 457 7.06 14.44 2.02
N LEU A 458 8.02 13.52 2.24
CA LEU A 458 9.11 13.20 1.29
C LEU A 458 8.64 12.51 0.01
N ARG A 459 7.38 12.06 -0.06
CA ARG A 459 6.79 11.47 -1.27
C ARG A 459 6.07 12.51 -2.15
N LEU A 460 5.96 13.75 -1.69
CA LEU A 460 5.38 14.87 -2.44
C LEU A 460 6.43 15.53 -3.32
N ASP A 461 5.97 16.28 -4.32
CA ASP A 461 6.85 17.06 -5.18
C ASP A 461 7.59 18.15 -4.39
N GLU A 462 8.83 18.48 -4.76
CA GLU A 462 9.70 19.39 -4.00
C GLU A 462 9.07 20.77 -3.73
N ARG A 463 8.28 21.29 -4.68
CA ARG A 463 7.58 22.57 -4.51
C ARG A 463 6.46 22.48 -3.47
N GLU A 464 5.63 21.44 -3.58
CA GLU A 464 4.52 21.21 -2.67
C GLU A 464 5.01 20.91 -1.25
N LEU A 465 6.10 20.15 -1.13
CA LEU A 465 6.80 19.92 0.13
C LEU A 465 7.22 21.25 0.79
N ALA A 466 7.85 22.15 0.03
CA ALA A 466 8.31 23.44 0.54
C ALA A 466 7.15 24.30 1.04
N ASP A 467 6.04 24.34 0.29
CA ASP A 467 4.85 25.11 0.65
C ASP A 467 4.18 24.54 1.92
N ILE A 468 4.06 23.22 2.04
CA ILE A 468 3.50 22.56 3.24
C ILE A 468 4.40 22.80 4.46
N ALA A 469 5.72 22.71 4.29
CA ALA A 469 6.68 22.93 5.37
C ALA A 469 6.64 24.40 5.85
N PHE A 470 6.51 25.36 4.93
CA PHE A 470 6.33 26.76 5.26
C PHE A 470 5.04 27.00 6.04
N GLU A 471 3.93 26.43 5.58
CA GLU A 471 2.63 26.56 6.23
C GLU A 471 2.64 25.95 7.64
N LEU A 472 3.24 24.75 7.81
CA LEU A 472 3.47 24.12 9.12
C LEU A 472 4.25 25.02 10.10
N GLY A 473 5.22 25.79 9.59
CA GLY A 473 5.97 26.76 10.38
C GLY A 473 5.17 28.00 10.76
N GLN A 474 4.13 28.34 10.01
CA GLN A 474 3.27 29.53 10.20
C GLN A 474 1.90 29.20 10.81
N PHE A 475 1.70 27.96 11.26
CA PHE A 475 0.41 27.49 11.74
C PHE A 475 -0.06 28.28 12.99
N GLU A 476 -0.97 29.24 12.79
CA GLU A 476 -1.65 29.96 13.87
C GLU A 476 -2.89 29.20 14.38
N SER A 477 -3.39 29.60 15.56
CA SER A 477 -4.57 29.00 16.18
C SER A 477 -5.80 29.04 15.25
N LEU A 478 -6.44 27.89 15.06
CA LEU A 478 -7.69 27.75 14.29
C LEU A 478 -8.90 27.70 15.24
N PRO A 479 -10.06 28.29 14.88
CA PRO A 479 -11.30 28.09 15.62
C PRO A 479 -11.68 26.61 15.70
N VAL A 480 -12.09 26.16 16.89
CA VAL A 480 -12.42 24.75 17.15
C VAL A 480 -13.56 24.24 16.24
N SER A 481 -14.51 25.11 15.87
CA SER A 481 -15.57 24.77 14.91
C SER A 481 -15.02 24.43 13.54
N ALA A 482 -14.17 25.31 12.97
CA ALA A 482 -13.55 25.10 11.67
C ALA A 482 -12.64 23.86 11.66
N PHE A 483 -11.92 23.61 12.76
CA PHE A 483 -11.09 22.40 12.91
C PHE A 483 -11.93 21.12 12.86
N LYS A 484 -13.08 21.09 13.56
CA LYS A 484 -14.01 19.95 13.54
C LYS A 484 -14.69 19.77 12.19
N ASP A 485 -15.12 20.86 11.55
CA ASP A 485 -15.78 20.80 10.24
C ASP A 485 -14.85 20.20 9.16
N VAL A 486 -13.58 20.59 9.17
CA VAL A 486 -12.57 20.01 8.26
C VAL A 486 -12.32 18.54 8.58
N ALA A 487 -12.21 18.19 9.87
CA ALA A 487 -12.03 16.80 10.30
C ALA A 487 -13.20 15.91 9.85
N ASP A 488 -14.45 16.37 10.03
CA ASP A 488 -15.65 15.62 9.64
C ASP A 488 -15.75 15.44 8.11
N ARG A 489 -15.39 16.47 7.34
CA ARG A 489 -15.35 16.39 5.87
C ARG A 489 -14.32 15.36 5.41
N LEU A 490 -13.10 15.42 5.96
CA LEU A 490 -12.03 14.48 5.62
C LEU A 490 -12.34 13.06 6.11
N ALA A 491 -12.99 12.91 7.26
CA ALA A 491 -13.44 11.61 7.76
C ALA A 491 -14.45 10.97 6.80
N ARG A 492 -15.43 11.73 6.29
CA ARG A 492 -16.38 11.22 5.28
C ARG A 492 -15.67 10.86 3.97
N ALA A 493 -14.76 11.70 3.51
CA ALA A 493 -13.97 11.42 2.32
C ALA A 493 -13.07 10.18 2.50
N SER A 494 -12.56 9.92 3.70
CA SER A 494 -11.75 8.74 3.98
C SER A 494 -12.46 7.40 3.72
N LEU A 495 -13.80 7.38 3.82
CA LEU A 495 -14.60 6.18 3.57
C LEU A 495 -14.67 5.80 2.08
N THR A 496 -14.43 6.76 1.18
CA THR A 496 -14.45 6.54 -0.27
C THR A 496 -13.06 6.39 -0.87
N VAL A 497 -12.00 6.49 -0.04
CA VAL A 497 -10.62 6.30 -0.48
C VAL A 497 -10.44 4.84 -0.94
N PRO A 498 -10.01 4.60 -2.19
CA PRO A 498 -9.73 3.26 -2.66
C PRO A 498 -8.70 2.57 -1.76
N SER A 499 -8.86 1.26 -1.52
CA SER A 499 -7.78 0.50 -0.92
C SER A 499 -6.65 0.38 -1.95
N PHE A 500 -5.58 1.17 -1.78
CA PHE A 500 -4.35 1.06 -2.58
C PHE A 500 -3.49 -0.14 -2.20
N GLU A 501 -4.09 -1.14 -1.55
CA GLU A 501 -3.46 -2.39 -1.20
C GLU A 501 -3.19 -3.16 -2.49
N ASN A 502 -1.99 -2.98 -3.05
CA ASN A 502 -1.30 -4.16 -3.54
C ASN A 502 -1.11 -5.03 -2.30
N ILE A 503 -2.04 -5.97 -2.08
CA ILE A 503 -1.83 -7.06 -1.15
C ILE A 503 -0.66 -7.86 -1.74
N THR A 504 0.57 -7.46 -1.44
CA THR A 504 1.67 -8.42 -1.36
C THR A 504 1.38 -9.26 -0.12
N ALA A 505 0.33 -10.08 -0.20
CA ALA A 505 0.19 -11.20 0.72
C ALA A 505 1.44 -12.01 0.46
N ASP A 506 2.29 -12.12 1.48
CA ASP A 506 3.31 -13.14 1.50
C ASP A 506 2.60 -14.50 1.58
N GLY A 507 2.07 -14.94 0.43
CA GLY A 507 1.30 -16.16 0.30
C GLY A 507 2.14 -17.38 0.66
N LEU A 508 3.46 -17.26 0.61
CA LEU A 508 4.38 -18.27 1.09
C LEU A 508 4.35 -18.36 2.62
N SER A 509 4.43 -17.23 3.33
CA SER A 509 4.29 -17.20 4.79
C SER A 509 2.90 -17.66 5.25
N VAL A 510 1.83 -17.29 4.55
CA VAL A 510 0.48 -17.80 4.86
C VAL A 510 0.41 -19.31 4.67
N LEU A 511 0.99 -19.84 3.59
CA LEU A 511 1.06 -21.28 3.34
C LEU A 511 1.86 -22.01 4.43
N ILE A 512 2.98 -21.45 4.89
CA ILE A 512 3.78 -21.98 6.00
C ILE A 512 2.93 -22.06 7.27
N CYS A 513 2.26 -20.97 7.65
CA CYS A 513 1.39 -20.93 8.82
C CYS A 513 0.23 -21.94 8.73
N MET A 514 -0.32 -22.16 7.53
CA MET A 514 -1.37 -23.14 7.30
C MET A 514 -0.83 -24.57 7.51
N LEU A 515 0.31 -24.89 6.90
CA LEU A 515 0.96 -26.20 7.04
C LEU A 515 1.33 -26.49 8.51
N ASP A 516 1.66 -25.47 9.31
CA ASP A 516 1.96 -25.61 10.74
C ASP A 516 0.77 -26.07 11.60
N LYS A 517 -0.45 -25.86 11.11
CA LYS A 517 -1.68 -26.31 11.78
C LYS A 517 -2.14 -27.68 11.29
N MET A 518 -1.60 -28.17 10.18
CA MET A 518 -1.95 -29.48 9.61
C MET A 518 -1.31 -30.63 10.41
N THR A 519 -1.90 -31.82 10.30
CA THR A 519 -1.27 -33.07 10.76
C THR A 519 -0.12 -33.45 9.83
N THR A 520 0.82 -34.30 10.29
CA THR A 520 1.96 -34.73 9.45
C THR A 520 1.50 -35.42 8.16
N SER A 521 0.37 -36.12 8.20
CA SER A 521 -0.21 -36.81 7.04
C SER A 521 -0.75 -35.83 5.98
N GLU A 522 -1.47 -34.80 6.41
CA GLU A 522 -2.03 -33.75 5.55
C GLU A 522 -0.92 -32.86 4.96
N GLU A 523 0.05 -32.47 5.78
CA GLU A 523 1.24 -31.71 5.37
C GLU A 523 1.98 -32.46 4.24
N THR A 524 2.26 -33.75 4.44
CA THR A 524 2.95 -34.58 3.43
C THR A 524 2.14 -34.69 2.14
N ARG A 525 0.81 -34.87 2.23
CA ARG A 525 -0.08 -34.93 1.07
C ARG A 525 -0.09 -33.60 0.31
N MET A 526 -0.22 -32.47 1.02
CA MET A 526 -0.22 -31.13 0.44
C MET A 526 1.11 -30.82 -0.26
N LEU A 527 2.24 -31.13 0.37
CA LEU A 527 3.57 -30.95 -0.24
C LEU A 527 3.76 -31.83 -1.47
N LYS A 528 3.24 -33.06 -1.49
CA LYS A 528 3.28 -33.95 -2.66
C LYS A 528 2.47 -33.38 -3.83
N THR A 529 1.25 -32.91 -3.57
CA THR A 529 0.40 -32.25 -4.57
C THR A 529 1.04 -30.97 -5.09
N LEU A 530 1.61 -30.15 -4.20
CA LEU A 530 2.29 -28.92 -4.59
C LEU A 530 3.50 -29.21 -5.50
N LYS A 531 4.25 -30.28 -5.21
CA LYS A 531 5.38 -30.72 -6.05
C LYS A 531 4.94 -31.16 -7.45
N SER A 532 3.80 -31.83 -7.59
CA SER A 532 3.31 -32.29 -8.90
C SER A 532 2.65 -31.19 -9.72
N GLU A 533 1.83 -30.35 -9.09
CA GLU A 533 1.03 -29.34 -9.80
C GLU A 533 1.79 -28.02 -10.03
N LYS A 534 2.60 -27.61 -9.04
CA LYS A 534 3.29 -26.31 -9.02
C LYS A 534 4.72 -26.46 -8.46
N PRO A 535 5.63 -27.12 -9.20
CA PRO A 535 6.98 -27.44 -8.72
C PRO A 535 7.77 -26.19 -8.29
N GLU A 536 7.64 -25.08 -9.01
CA GLU A 536 8.30 -23.80 -8.67
C GLU A 536 7.93 -23.32 -7.25
N THR A 537 6.65 -23.36 -6.90
CA THR A 537 6.18 -22.97 -5.56
C THR A 537 6.64 -23.97 -4.50
N TYR A 538 6.65 -25.26 -4.83
CA TYR A 538 7.17 -26.30 -3.95
C TYR A 538 8.64 -26.06 -3.62
N TYR A 539 9.51 -25.82 -4.62
CA TYR A 539 10.94 -25.59 -4.39
C TYR A 539 11.20 -24.31 -3.61
N ARG A 540 10.44 -23.23 -3.86
CA ARG A 540 10.51 -21.99 -3.06
C ARG A 540 10.13 -22.21 -1.61
N LEU A 541 8.99 -22.87 -1.35
CA LEU A 541 8.57 -23.25 0.00
C LEU A 541 9.63 -24.13 0.67
N ARG A 542 10.26 -25.03 -0.09
CA ARG A 542 11.19 -26.00 0.45
C ARG A 542 12.49 -25.40 0.97
N GLN A 543 12.88 -24.22 0.49
CA GLN A 543 14.04 -23.50 0.98
C GLN A 543 13.89 -23.04 2.43
N VAL A 544 12.64 -22.84 2.89
CA VAL A 544 12.33 -22.23 4.19
C VAL A 544 11.50 -23.14 5.10
N TYR A 545 10.95 -24.24 4.58
CA TYR A 545 10.04 -25.12 5.31
C TYR A 545 10.63 -26.50 5.62
N PHE A 546 10.87 -26.76 6.90
CA PHE A 546 11.38 -28.03 7.44
C PHE A 546 10.23 -28.94 7.90
N THR A 547 10.31 -30.25 7.62
CA THR A 547 9.30 -31.27 7.98
C THR A 547 9.88 -32.33 8.90
N PHE A 548 9.03 -33.12 9.57
CA PHE A 548 9.53 -34.17 10.48
C PHE A 548 10.40 -35.23 9.78
N VAL A 549 10.09 -35.54 8.52
CA VAL A 549 10.83 -36.52 7.72
C VAL A 549 12.27 -36.05 7.42
N ASP A 550 12.51 -34.75 7.42
CA ASP A 550 13.83 -34.17 7.17
C ASP A 550 14.84 -34.46 8.27
N LEU A 551 14.36 -34.84 9.45
CA LEU A 551 15.23 -35.21 10.55
C LEU A 551 16.14 -36.39 10.19
N ALA A 552 15.66 -37.33 9.36
CA ALA A 552 16.47 -38.45 8.88
C ALA A 552 17.57 -38.06 7.88
N ARG A 553 17.49 -36.84 7.33
CA ARG A 553 18.46 -36.29 6.36
C ARG A 553 19.31 -35.17 6.96
N THR A 554 19.03 -34.81 8.21
CA THR A 554 19.71 -33.73 8.91
C THR A 554 21.06 -34.23 9.43
N PRO A 555 22.18 -33.51 9.20
CA PRO A 555 23.49 -33.94 9.69
C PRO A 555 23.50 -34.20 11.21
N GLU A 556 24.18 -35.28 11.64
CA GLU A 556 24.20 -35.71 13.05
C GLU A 556 24.66 -34.62 14.01
N ARG A 557 25.62 -33.77 13.59
CA ARG A 557 26.09 -32.61 14.37
C ARG A 557 24.94 -31.64 14.70
N ILE A 558 24.07 -31.35 13.73
CA ILE A 558 22.95 -30.43 13.91
C ILE A 558 21.91 -31.06 14.85
N ILE A 559 21.56 -32.33 14.63
CA ILE A 559 20.65 -33.08 15.52
C ILE A 559 21.19 -33.08 16.96
N SER A 560 22.48 -33.37 17.14
CA SER A 560 23.12 -33.41 18.46
C SER A 560 23.11 -32.07 19.18
N ASN A 561 23.31 -30.97 18.44
CA ASN A 561 23.42 -29.63 19.04
C ASN A 561 22.04 -29.08 19.37
N GLU A 562 21.10 -29.19 18.43
CA GLU A 562 19.81 -28.50 18.52
C GLU A 562 18.77 -29.30 19.31
N LEU A 563 18.73 -30.63 19.18
CA LEU A 563 17.74 -31.44 19.91
C LEU A 563 18.13 -31.71 21.37
N ARG A 564 19.39 -31.46 21.77
CA ARG A 564 19.83 -31.70 23.15
C ARG A 564 19.14 -30.79 24.17
N SER A 565 18.64 -29.64 23.75
CA SER A 565 17.92 -28.68 24.59
C SER A 565 16.46 -29.08 24.85
N LEU A 566 15.93 -30.02 24.07
CA LEU A 566 14.55 -30.48 24.22
C LEU A 566 14.40 -31.49 25.35
N ASP A 567 13.24 -31.44 25.98
CA ASP A 567 12.87 -32.38 27.04
C ASP A 567 12.89 -33.80 26.52
N ARG A 568 13.48 -34.69 27.34
CA ARG A 568 13.59 -36.12 27.01
C ARG A 568 12.25 -36.74 26.66
N GLU A 569 11.20 -36.39 27.41
CA GLU A 569 9.84 -36.88 27.17
C GLU A 569 9.31 -36.49 25.78
N VAL A 570 9.52 -35.24 25.35
CA VAL A 570 9.12 -34.77 24.03
C VAL A 570 9.84 -35.55 22.93
N LEU A 571 11.14 -35.80 23.08
CA LEU A 571 11.91 -36.61 22.13
C LEU A 571 11.46 -38.07 22.10
N THR A 572 11.20 -38.67 23.26
CA THR A 572 10.65 -40.03 23.39
C THR A 572 9.32 -40.13 22.65
N GLN A 573 8.37 -39.24 22.95
CA GLN A 573 7.03 -39.25 22.33
C GLN A 573 7.07 -38.97 20.83
N ALA A 574 7.95 -38.06 20.37
CA ALA A 574 8.07 -37.74 18.94
C ALA A 574 8.58 -38.93 18.11
N LEU A 575 9.43 -39.78 18.70
CA LEU A 575 10.00 -40.96 18.06
C LEU A 575 9.08 -42.18 18.07
N CYS A 576 8.02 -42.21 18.87
CA CYS A 576 7.04 -43.31 18.87
C CYS A 576 6.44 -43.52 17.47
N ASN A 577 6.14 -44.77 17.13
CA ASN A 577 5.50 -45.14 15.85
C ASN A 577 6.26 -44.69 14.58
N THR A 578 7.58 -44.50 14.68
CA THR A 578 8.47 -44.26 13.52
C THR A 578 9.22 -45.52 13.14
N SER A 579 9.77 -45.56 11.90
CA SER A 579 10.54 -46.72 11.44
C SER A 579 11.80 -46.95 12.28
N ILE A 580 12.24 -48.20 12.37
CA ILE A 580 13.44 -48.58 13.15
C ILE A 580 14.68 -47.82 12.64
N GLU A 581 14.81 -47.66 11.32
CA GLU A 581 15.90 -46.91 10.69
C GLU A 581 15.89 -45.43 11.10
N PHE A 582 14.70 -44.79 11.10
CA PHE A 582 14.55 -43.42 11.53
C PHE A 582 14.94 -43.25 13.01
N LYS A 583 14.42 -44.10 13.90
CA LYS A 583 14.78 -44.10 15.32
C LYS A 583 16.29 -44.26 15.51
N ARG A 584 16.90 -45.21 14.83
CA ARG A 584 18.34 -45.50 14.95
C ARG A 584 19.19 -44.29 14.54
N TYR A 585 18.85 -43.66 13.42
CA TYR A 585 19.57 -42.48 12.91
C TYR A 585 19.50 -41.32 13.91
N VAL A 586 18.30 -40.94 14.35
CA VAL A 586 18.11 -39.84 15.29
C VAL A 586 18.76 -40.13 16.63
N LEU A 587 18.59 -41.34 17.17
CA LEU A 587 19.21 -41.75 18.43
C LEU A 587 20.74 -41.79 18.36
N ALA A 588 21.31 -42.20 17.22
CA ALA A 588 22.76 -42.26 17.02
C ALA A 588 23.43 -40.88 17.10
N ALA A 589 22.72 -39.83 16.68
CA ALA A 589 23.18 -38.45 16.78
C ALA A 589 23.11 -37.88 18.21
N LEU A 590 22.26 -38.41 19.09
CA LEU A 590 22.08 -37.87 20.45
C LEU A 590 23.19 -38.31 21.43
N PRO A 591 23.53 -37.50 22.45
CA PRO A 591 24.50 -37.86 23.48
C PRO A 591 24.17 -39.19 24.19
N ALA A 592 25.18 -40.00 24.51
CA ALA A 592 25.00 -41.37 25.01
C ALA A 592 24.05 -41.49 26.22
N LYS A 593 24.14 -40.57 27.19
CA LYS A 593 23.27 -40.55 28.37
C LYS A 593 21.80 -40.27 28.01
N LEU A 594 21.56 -39.29 27.13
CA LEU A 594 20.22 -38.91 26.68
C LEU A 594 19.61 -40.04 25.84
N ARG A 595 20.40 -40.60 24.92
CA ARG A 595 20.04 -41.75 24.09
C ARG A 595 19.59 -42.96 24.91
N ALA A 596 20.38 -43.34 25.93
CA ALA A 596 20.03 -44.47 26.80
C ALA A 596 18.70 -44.24 27.55
N GLY A 597 18.48 -43.02 28.04
CA GLY A 597 17.22 -42.63 28.69
C GLY A 597 16.01 -42.71 27.75
N ILE A 598 16.13 -42.19 26.53
CA ILE A 598 15.05 -42.24 25.53
C ILE A 598 14.75 -43.69 25.14
N ILE A 599 15.77 -44.54 24.96
CA ILE A 599 15.57 -45.97 24.64
C ILE A 599 14.82 -46.70 25.76
N SER A 600 15.13 -46.42 27.02
CA SER A 600 14.40 -47.05 28.14
C SER A 600 12.93 -46.60 28.19
N GLU A 601 12.66 -45.33 27.95
CA GLU A 601 11.29 -44.79 27.99
C GLU A 601 10.47 -45.23 26.77
N LEU A 602 11.05 -45.25 25.58
CA LEU A 602 10.38 -45.72 24.35
C LEU A 602 9.77 -47.10 24.54
N LYS A 603 10.46 -48.03 25.22
CA LYS A 603 9.96 -49.39 25.47
C LYS A 603 8.69 -49.42 26.33
N VAL A 604 8.50 -48.43 27.19
CA VAL A 604 7.37 -48.33 28.12
C VAL A 604 6.25 -47.51 27.50
N THR A 605 6.58 -46.41 26.83
CA THR A 605 5.62 -45.42 26.33
C THR A 605 5.01 -45.78 24.97
N GLU A 606 5.74 -46.48 24.10
CA GLU A 606 5.28 -46.80 22.75
C GLU A 606 3.95 -47.57 22.65
N PRO A 607 3.61 -48.55 23.51
CA PRO A 607 2.34 -49.27 23.40
C PRO A 607 1.09 -48.46 23.78
N ASP A 608 1.21 -47.49 24.71
CA ASP A 608 0.05 -46.82 25.33
C ASP A 608 -0.12 -45.35 24.90
N ILE A 609 0.70 -44.85 23.98
CA ILE A 609 0.69 -43.43 23.60
C ILE A 609 -0.41 -43.09 22.59
N SER A 610 -1.19 -42.05 22.91
CA SER A 610 -2.17 -41.47 21.97
C SER A 610 -1.48 -40.79 20.77
N GLN A 611 -2.08 -40.89 19.59
CA GLN A 611 -1.56 -40.24 18.38
C GLN A 611 -1.46 -38.72 18.54
N ASP A 612 -2.39 -38.07 19.23
CA ASP A 612 -2.37 -36.62 19.46
C ASP A 612 -1.11 -36.17 20.21
N SER A 613 -0.70 -36.95 21.22
CA SER A 613 0.51 -36.68 22.01
C SER A 613 1.76 -36.79 21.14
N VAL A 614 1.82 -37.82 20.28
CA VAL A 614 2.90 -37.99 19.30
C VAL A 614 2.97 -36.80 18.35
N GLU A 615 1.83 -36.35 17.81
CA GLU A 615 1.80 -35.20 16.89
C GLU A 615 2.22 -33.89 17.55
N MET A 616 1.76 -33.62 18.79
CA MET A 616 2.19 -32.43 19.55
C MET A 616 3.70 -32.42 19.77
N SER A 617 4.26 -33.57 20.16
CA SER A 617 5.69 -33.71 20.39
C SER A 617 6.51 -33.58 19.10
N ARG A 618 6.03 -34.14 17.98
CA ARG A 618 6.66 -33.93 16.65
C ARG A 618 6.64 -32.47 16.23
N ARG A 619 5.52 -31.76 16.41
CA ARG A 619 5.42 -30.32 16.12
C ARG A 619 6.43 -29.50 16.92
N ARG A 620 6.66 -29.85 18.19
CA ARG A 620 7.63 -29.15 19.04
C ARG A 620 9.08 -29.35 18.58
N VAL A 621 9.42 -30.57 18.14
CA VAL A 621 10.73 -30.86 17.50
C VAL A 621 10.90 -30.05 16.22
N ILE A 622 9.88 -30.02 15.36
CA ILE A 622 9.90 -29.29 14.09
C ILE A 622 10.04 -27.78 14.32
N ALA A 623 9.28 -27.21 15.25
CA ALA A 623 9.34 -25.78 15.58
C ALA A 623 10.76 -25.37 15.97
N THR A 624 11.41 -26.16 16.83
CA THR A 624 12.81 -25.96 17.24
C THR A 624 13.74 -25.94 16.02
N MET A 625 13.63 -26.92 15.13
CA MET A 625 14.46 -26.98 13.91
C MET A 625 14.20 -25.81 12.96
N ARG A 626 12.96 -25.32 12.87
CA ARG A 626 12.62 -24.16 12.04
C ARG A 626 13.19 -22.87 12.60
N ASP A 627 13.21 -22.71 13.92
CA ASP A 627 13.83 -21.54 14.55
C ASP A 627 15.34 -21.51 14.29
N VAL A 628 16.01 -22.68 14.32
CA VAL A 628 17.43 -22.81 13.92
C VAL A 628 17.67 -22.39 12.47
N ILE A 629 16.74 -22.71 11.55
CA ILE A 629 16.82 -22.29 10.14
C ILE A 629 16.62 -20.77 10.01
N LYS A 630 15.64 -20.20 10.72
CA LYS A 630 15.41 -18.75 10.74
C LYS A 630 16.60 -17.97 11.28
N GLU A 631 17.29 -18.52 12.28
CA GLU A 631 18.52 -17.96 12.85
C GLU A 631 19.76 -18.16 11.95
N GLY A 632 19.65 -18.94 10.87
CA GLY A 632 20.74 -19.21 9.93
C GLY A 632 21.81 -20.19 10.45
N ARG A 633 21.54 -20.90 11.55
CA ARG A 633 22.45 -21.91 12.12
C ARG A 633 22.43 -23.25 11.36
N PHE A 634 21.40 -23.46 10.54
CA PHE A 634 21.22 -24.61 9.67
C PHE A 634 20.48 -24.17 8.39
N SER A 635 20.87 -24.69 7.23
CA SER A 635 20.15 -24.45 5.97
C SER A 635 19.55 -25.72 5.38
N MET A 636 18.42 -25.59 4.68
CA MET A 636 17.79 -26.69 3.96
C MET A 636 18.68 -27.31 2.86
N SER A 637 19.70 -26.59 2.38
CA SER A 637 20.69 -27.10 1.43
C SER A 637 21.68 -28.11 2.05
N GLU A 638 21.82 -28.13 3.37
CA GLU A 638 22.73 -29.04 4.09
C GLU A 638 22.09 -30.42 4.35
N LEU A 639 20.81 -30.61 3.99
CA LEU A 639 20.15 -31.91 4.08
C LEU A 639 20.82 -32.91 3.14
N ALA A 640 21.20 -34.08 3.68
CA ALA A 640 21.81 -35.15 2.90
C ALA A 640 20.93 -35.54 1.69
N GLU A 641 21.56 -35.79 0.55
CA GLU A 641 20.85 -36.23 -0.65
C GLU A 641 20.20 -37.60 -0.41
N VAL A 642 18.96 -37.76 -0.90
CA VAL A 642 18.29 -39.06 -0.87
C VAL A 642 19.03 -39.96 -1.85
N LYS A 643 19.81 -40.93 -1.35
CA LYS A 643 20.24 -42.06 -2.18
C LYS A 643 18.98 -42.76 -2.66
N GLN A 644 18.61 -42.53 -3.92
CA GLN A 644 17.57 -43.30 -4.58
C GLN A 644 18.13 -44.72 -4.72
N GLY A 645 17.65 -45.62 -3.86
CA GLY A 645 17.89 -47.06 -3.94
C GLY A 645 16.85 -47.72 -4.82
#